data_AF-A0A401ME29-F1
#
_entry.id   AF-A0A401ME29-F1
#
_cell.length_a   1.000
_cell.length_b   1.000
_cell.length_c   1.000
_cell.angle_alpha   90.00
_cell.angle_beta   90.00
_cell.angle_gamma   90.00
#
_symmetry.space_group_name_H-M   'P 1'
#
loop_
_entity.id
_entity.type
_entity.pdbx_description
1 polymer ?
#
loop_
_entity_poly.entity_id
_entity_poly.type
_entity_poly.pdbx_seq_one_letter_code
_entity_poly.pdbx_strand_id
1 'polypeptide(L)'
;MRHTTESQQNAGSEREQAKPRSPVRSPGTLPAAMAAAGRGRPSQAGSPAALQRAIGNAAVARMVERERKREGADRGAVQAFGGGDASRPDAVREAARTAGRGGSRLPDGVRTTMENAFGTRLDHVRVSVDEQATASIDAKAYTVGDNIVVQSASVLRDVETMAHEIHHTTQHDAPAGLSDPDNRWEREASDVGARVARGESVQHCAADGEEHEGSGVNRAAIQRRVGFEFESQWRMRDHNNLTAEDEQNYQNEVAERDAVRSTQVLATIAERRHHVELLDATEQAMSPADLKGRWLAPLPGGNPDEYQLTDEGRARLGRLRQEASGEYDKLMTAVELPLLGKKLIRETPIRGRDVPKMGSVGGGKSYRLTSDVSPTGGSGLEWVTDPLSTRDDVVEVMNTITRVSAALDARQGEESFLLDDVQVEGFKGNPGIMVFPLRGALLYEPQMTGGFKLDELPRLLEYLEVPNKAPGVIGRSAHEQRKEAKQDLHRTTVVAANTIRRTAEEQAKGLPQESVRGESTDGLVGLVTLIGSYLSYGSDLEINPNSKSIAGGLMSRTSFAHNFTLLPHPLRMYFREDPNRFVAFALKAAGLPEDGNDLLYSRPVEHGDAGRREQRQIPLTRAEWLKGIPAGKDLLRNYKHLTEAEKNQVGNRKDDWDHIHGSLGALGSVDDKVGKSGKEEVALVAELRRMRADLHTADLKPLALAAFDLVQRLNEGKSLEYKKKSR
;
A
#
# COMPACT_ATOMS: atom_id res chain seq x y z
N MET A 1 19.01 11.06 55.68
CA MET A 1 19.02 10.37 56.99
C MET A 1 18.79 8.89 56.75
N ARG A 2 19.57 8.04 57.44
CA ARG A 2 19.61 6.57 57.34
C ARG A 2 18.34 5.93 57.91
N HIS A 3 17.93 4.78 57.35
CA HIS A 3 17.45 3.54 58.00
C HIS A 3 17.05 2.56 56.87
N THR A 4 17.81 1.50 56.51
CA THR A 4 18.09 0.17 57.11
C THR A 4 16.96 -0.87 57.01
N THR A 5 17.28 -1.98 56.29
CA THR A 5 16.97 -3.44 56.50
C THR A 5 15.50 -3.89 56.48
N GLU A 6 15.05 -5.02 55.89
CA GLU A 6 15.50 -6.43 55.71
C GLU A 6 14.90 -7.00 54.39
N SER A 7 15.49 -7.88 53.57
CA SER A 7 16.01 -9.27 53.70
C SER A 7 14.96 -10.39 53.91
N GLN A 8 14.67 -11.17 52.85
CA GLN A 8 14.45 -12.64 52.82
C GLN A 8 14.39 -13.09 51.34
N GLN A 9 15.47 -13.64 50.76
CA GLN A 9 15.84 -15.07 50.68
C GLN A 9 14.72 -16.02 50.21
N ASN A 10 14.86 -16.53 48.97
CA ASN A 10 14.69 -17.96 48.70
C ASN A 10 15.52 -18.41 47.49
N ALA A 11 16.30 -19.48 47.73
CA ALA A 11 17.04 -20.33 46.80
C ALA A 11 16.10 -20.92 45.73
N GLY A 12 16.49 -21.41 44.56
CA GLY A 12 17.76 -21.94 44.06
C GLY A 12 17.41 -23.17 43.22
N SER A 13 17.84 -23.22 41.96
CA SER A 13 18.10 -24.49 41.27
C SER A 13 19.00 -24.24 40.05
N GLU A 14 20.26 -24.60 40.26
CA GLU A 14 21.28 -24.78 39.23
C GLU A 14 20.92 -25.98 38.34
N ARG A 15 21.13 -25.85 37.02
CA ARG A 15 21.36 -27.02 36.16
C ARG A 15 22.38 -26.70 35.08
N GLU A 16 23.56 -27.25 35.34
CA GLU A 16 24.71 -27.62 34.50
C GLU A 16 24.74 -27.24 33.01
N GLN A 17 25.82 -26.51 32.71
CA GLN A 17 26.43 -26.34 31.39
C GLN A 17 27.09 -27.63 30.91
N ALA A 18 26.88 -28.00 29.65
CA ALA A 18 27.74 -28.94 28.92
C ALA A 18 28.45 -28.20 27.76
N LYS A 19 29.78 -28.20 27.79
CA LYS A 19 30.69 -27.68 26.76
C LYS A 19 31.33 -28.85 25.96
N PRO A 20 31.97 -28.56 24.81
CA PRO A 20 31.87 -29.37 23.59
C PRO A 20 33.02 -30.38 23.40
N ARG A 21 32.83 -31.32 22.46
CA ARG A 21 33.90 -32.16 21.92
C ARG A 21 33.88 -32.14 20.39
N SER A 22 34.98 -31.68 19.81
CA SER A 22 35.56 -32.14 18.54
C SER A 22 37.05 -32.33 18.83
N PRO A 23 37.75 -33.30 18.19
CA PRO A 23 38.39 -32.98 16.91
C PRO A 23 38.58 -34.19 15.96
N VAL A 24 39.11 -33.90 14.75
CA VAL A 24 40.24 -34.58 14.06
C VAL A 24 40.02 -35.00 12.59
N ARG A 25 40.90 -34.40 11.74
CA ARG A 25 41.55 -34.85 10.47
C ARG A 25 40.91 -34.65 9.07
N SER A 26 41.56 -33.72 8.35
CA SER A 26 41.81 -33.61 6.89
C SER A 26 42.74 -34.73 6.35
N PRO A 27 43.31 -34.64 5.11
CA PRO A 27 42.74 -34.49 3.77
C PRO A 27 43.25 -35.59 2.80
N GLY A 28 42.61 -35.76 1.63
CA GLY A 28 43.11 -36.63 0.56
C GLY A 28 43.25 -35.86 -0.76
N THR A 29 44.47 -35.76 -1.27
CA THR A 29 44.85 -35.13 -2.55
C THR A 29 45.64 -36.15 -3.39
N LEU A 30 45.57 -35.96 -4.73
CA LEU A 30 46.43 -36.45 -5.83
C LEU A 30 45.85 -37.58 -6.71
N PRO A 31 46.29 -37.73 -7.99
CA PRO A 31 47.12 -36.84 -8.83
C PRO A 31 46.59 -36.57 -10.26
N ALA A 32 47.26 -35.62 -10.91
CA ALA A 32 47.17 -35.25 -12.32
C ALA A 32 47.79 -36.27 -13.29
N ALA A 33 47.34 -36.27 -14.56
CA ALA A 33 48.17 -36.27 -15.78
C ALA A 33 47.31 -36.43 -17.04
N MET A 34 47.43 -35.53 -18.02
CA MET A 34 48.02 -35.81 -19.34
C MET A 34 47.76 -34.67 -20.33
N ALA A 35 48.83 -34.35 -21.05
CA ALA A 35 48.95 -33.33 -22.09
C ALA A 35 48.61 -33.87 -23.49
N ALA A 36 48.22 -32.99 -24.41
CA ALA A 36 48.56 -32.98 -25.85
C ALA A 36 47.84 -31.78 -26.51
N ALA A 37 48.55 -30.72 -26.93
CA ALA A 37 49.23 -30.56 -28.23
C ALA A 37 48.26 -30.21 -29.38
N GLY A 38 48.50 -29.05 -29.99
CA GLY A 38 47.56 -28.34 -30.84
C GLY A 38 47.44 -28.85 -32.28
N ARG A 39 46.55 -28.18 -33.04
CA ARG A 39 46.67 -27.95 -34.49
C ARG A 39 45.72 -26.82 -34.89
N GLY A 40 46.25 -25.88 -35.67
CA GLY A 40 45.55 -24.66 -36.09
C GLY A 40 44.43 -24.90 -37.09
N ARG A 41 43.58 -23.88 -37.24
CA ARG A 41 42.59 -23.75 -38.31
C ARG A 41 42.42 -22.29 -38.75
N PRO A 42 41.92 -22.08 -39.98
CA PRO A 42 42.19 -20.92 -40.81
C PRO A 42 41.09 -19.85 -40.74
N SER A 43 41.46 -18.70 -41.28
CA SER A 43 40.68 -17.53 -41.71
C SER A 43 39.15 -17.71 -41.78
N GLN A 44 38.48 -16.83 -41.02
CA GLN A 44 37.03 -16.64 -40.94
C GLN A 44 36.40 -16.36 -42.31
N ALA A 45 35.44 -17.22 -42.69
CA ALA A 45 34.39 -16.88 -43.64
C ALA A 45 33.24 -16.17 -42.89
N GLY A 46 32.69 -15.12 -43.49
CA GLY A 46 31.65 -14.27 -42.88
C GLY A 46 30.43 -15.06 -42.41
N SER A 47 29.91 -14.68 -41.23
CA SER A 47 28.77 -15.35 -40.60
C SER A 47 27.48 -15.24 -41.45
N PRO A 48 26.64 -16.29 -41.48
CA PRO A 48 25.31 -16.26 -42.10
C PRO A 48 24.43 -15.09 -41.62
N ALA A 49 24.64 -14.60 -40.39
CA ALA A 49 23.91 -13.48 -39.80
C ALA A 49 24.27 -12.11 -40.43
N ALA A 50 25.45 -11.95 -41.05
CA ALA A 50 25.80 -10.76 -41.82
C ALA A 50 25.13 -10.78 -43.20
N LEU A 51 25.03 -11.96 -43.82
CA LEU A 51 24.34 -12.16 -45.10
C LEU A 51 22.82 -12.00 -44.95
N GLN A 52 22.25 -12.49 -43.84
CA GLN A 52 20.82 -12.37 -43.54
C GLN A 52 20.41 -10.91 -43.27
N ARG A 53 21.28 -10.10 -42.64
CA ARG A 53 21.09 -8.64 -42.48
C ARG A 53 21.14 -7.87 -43.80
N ALA A 54 22.09 -8.21 -44.68
CA ALA A 54 22.20 -7.56 -45.99
C ALA A 54 21.02 -7.89 -46.92
N ILE A 55 20.55 -9.14 -46.90
CA ILE A 55 19.41 -9.59 -47.72
C ILE A 55 18.07 -9.06 -47.16
N GLY A 56 17.91 -9.01 -45.84
CA GLY A 56 16.73 -8.46 -45.16
C GLY A 56 16.53 -6.97 -45.46
N ASN A 57 17.58 -6.15 -45.30
CA ASN A 57 17.48 -4.71 -45.54
C ASN A 57 17.22 -4.38 -47.02
N ALA A 58 17.76 -5.17 -47.95
CA ALA A 58 17.48 -5.03 -49.37
C ALA A 58 16.05 -5.48 -49.76
N ALA A 59 15.44 -6.40 -49.01
CA ALA A 59 14.05 -6.79 -49.24
C ALA A 59 13.07 -5.70 -48.79
N VAL A 60 13.33 -5.09 -47.63
CA VAL A 60 12.53 -3.97 -47.08
C VAL A 60 12.64 -2.72 -47.96
N ALA A 61 13.85 -2.35 -48.40
CA ALA A 61 14.03 -1.23 -49.33
C ALA A 61 13.27 -1.43 -50.66
N ARG A 62 13.19 -2.68 -51.17
CA ARG A 62 12.42 -3.03 -52.37
C ARG A 62 10.91 -3.10 -52.16
N MET A 63 10.46 -3.15 -50.90
CA MET A 63 9.04 -3.13 -50.53
C MET A 63 8.56 -1.68 -50.43
N VAL A 64 9.35 -0.82 -49.78
CA VAL A 64 9.10 0.63 -49.69
C VAL A 64 9.15 1.31 -51.07
N GLU A 65 10.11 0.92 -51.93
CA GLU A 65 10.18 1.43 -53.31
C GLU A 65 9.00 0.95 -54.18
N ARG A 66 8.40 -0.21 -53.86
CA ARG A 66 7.22 -0.75 -54.54
C ARG A 66 5.93 -0.05 -54.11
N GLU A 67 5.82 0.35 -52.85
CA GLU A 67 4.71 1.20 -52.39
C GLU A 67 4.79 2.60 -53.03
N ARG A 68 5.96 3.24 -53.03
CA ARG A 68 6.16 4.54 -53.71
C ARG A 68 5.80 4.51 -55.20
N LYS A 69 6.09 3.40 -55.90
CA LYS A 69 5.73 3.24 -57.33
C LYS A 69 4.26 2.91 -57.55
N ARG A 70 3.58 2.25 -56.60
CA ARG A 70 2.13 2.02 -56.66
C ARG A 70 1.35 3.32 -56.44
N GLU A 71 1.81 4.18 -55.53
CA GLU A 71 1.16 5.47 -55.24
C GLU A 71 1.42 6.55 -56.30
N GLY A 72 2.51 6.43 -57.07
CA GLY A 72 2.79 7.29 -58.22
C GLY A 72 2.00 6.95 -59.49
N ALA A 73 1.47 5.72 -59.60
CA ALA A 73 0.76 5.24 -60.79
C ALA A 73 -0.76 5.43 -60.73
N ASP A 74 -1.33 5.68 -59.53
CA ASP A 74 -2.78 5.78 -59.31
C ASP A 74 -3.31 7.23 -59.22
N ARG A 75 -2.50 8.24 -59.56
CA ARG A 75 -2.97 9.62 -59.76
C ARG A 75 -3.52 9.80 -61.17
N GLY A 76 -4.59 9.08 -61.47
CA GLY A 76 -5.33 9.21 -62.73
C GLY A 76 -6.73 8.61 -62.61
N ALA A 77 -7.68 9.46 -62.23
CA ALA A 77 -9.13 9.21 -62.14
C ALA A 77 -9.63 8.56 -60.83
N VAL A 78 -10.44 9.29 -60.05
CA VAL A 78 -11.92 9.22 -60.06
C VAL A 78 -12.47 10.09 -58.92
N GLN A 79 -13.53 10.84 -59.24
CA GLN A 79 -14.36 11.68 -58.38
C GLN A 79 -15.19 10.88 -57.37
N ALA A 80 -15.47 11.53 -56.23
CA ALA A 80 -16.71 11.52 -55.45
C ALA A 80 -17.27 10.17 -54.92
N PHE A 81 -17.24 9.99 -53.59
CA PHE A 81 -18.39 9.85 -52.68
C PHE A 81 -17.97 9.16 -51.36
N GLY A 82 -18.49 9.64 -50.22
CA GLY A 82 -18.63 8.84 -48.98
C GLY A 82 -17.78 9.28 -47.79
N GLY A 83 -18.43 9.94 -46.82
CA GLY A 83 -17.82 10.32 -45.54
C GLY A 83 -17.52 9.12 -44.65
N GLY A 84 -16.28 9.07 -44.18
CA GLY A 84 -15.77 8.17 -43.16
C GLY A 84 -14.50 8.80 -42.58
N ASP A 85 -14.43 8.84 -41.26
CA ASP A 85 -13.41 9.50 -40.42
C ASP A 85 -11.96 9.39 -40.94
N ALA A 86 -11.53 10.39 -41.72
CA ALA A 86 -10.21 10.51 -42.30
C ALA A 86 -9.28 11.46 -41.50
N SER A 87 -9.62 11.76 -40.24
CA SER A 87 -8.93 12.78 -39.45
C SER A 87 -7.69 12.28 -38.67
N ARG A 88 -7.54 10.96 -38.47
CA ARG A 88 -6.41 10.34 -37.76
C ARG A 88 -5.08 10.18 -38.53
N PRO A 89 -5.05 9.93 -39.85
CA PRO A 89 -3.79 9.83 -40.61
C PRO A 89 -2.98 11.12 -40.65
N ASP A 90 -3.61 12.27 -40.40
CA ASP A 90 -2.94 13.58 -40.41
C ASP A 90 -2.26 13.91 -39.08
N ALA A 91 -2.83 13.50 -37.94
CA ALA A 91 -2.20 13.70 -36.64
C ALA A 91 -0.86 12.94 -36.52
N VAL A 92 -0.81 11.68 -36.97
CA VAL A 92 0.43 10.87 -36.96
C VAL A 92 1.47 11.44 -37.94
N ARG A 93 1.04 11.93 -39.11
CA ARG A 93 1.94 12.59 -40.06
C ARG A 93 2.48 13.92 -39.53
N GLU A 94 1.66 14.69 -38.83
CA GLU A 94 2.10 15.96 -38.24
C GLU A 94 3.01 15.72 -37.02
N ALA A 95 2.74 14.70 -36.20
CA ALA A 95 3.63 14.26 -35.13
C ALA A 95 5.01 13.84 -35.66
N ALA A 96 5.04 13.03 -36.74
CA ALA A 96 6.28 12.64 -37.40
C ALA A 96 7.02 13.83 -38.04
N ARG A 97 6.30 14.80 -38.62
CA ARG A 97 6.90 16.03 -39.15
C ARG A 97 7.49 16.91 -38.07
N THR A 98 6.80 17.05 -36.94
CA THR A 98 7.24 17.86 -35.79
C THR A 98 8.52 17.28 -35.18
N ALA A 99 8.54 15.96 -34.97
CA ALA A 99 9.75 15.23 -34.57
C ALA A 99 10.93 15.44 -35.56
N GLY A 100 10.64 15.57 -36.85
CA GLY A 100 11.63 15.81 -37.91
C GLY A 100 12.22 17.23 -37.95
N ARG A 101 11.67 18.22 -37.25
CA ARG A 101 12.16 19.62 -37.27
C ARG A 101 13.44 19.85 -36.44
N GLY A 102 13.89 18.82 -35.73
CA GLY A 102 15.05 18.88 -34.84
C GLY A 102 14.69 19.50 -33.50
N GLY A 103 14.69 18.69 -32.44
CA GLY A 103 14.56 19.18 -31.06
C GLY A 103 15.86 19.75 -30.50
N SER A 104 15.77 20.35 -29.31
CA SER A 104 16.93 20.70 -28.49
C SER A 104 17.47 19.46 -27.76
N ARG A 105 18.73 19.48 -27.29
CA ARG A 105 19.19 18.42 -26.37
C ARG A 105 18.39 18.49 -25.07
N LEU A 106 18.27 17.36 -24.36
CA LEU A 106 17.72 17.36 -23.01
C LEU A 106 18.47 18.37 -22.13
N PRO A 107 17.75 19.18 -21.31
CA PRO A 107 18.38 20.08 -20.34
C PRO A 107 19.36 19.32 -19.45
N ASP A 108 20.52 19.91 -19.15
CA ASP A 108 21.64 19.19 -18.50
C ASP A 108 21.24 18.50 -17.19
N GLY A 109 20.38 19.12 -16.37
CA GLY A 109 19.88 18.51 -15.13
C GLY A 109 19.01 17.28 -15.37
N VAL A 110 18.10 17.34 -16.36
CA VAL A 110 17.24 16.19 -16.74
C VAL A 110 18.08 15.10 -17.36
N ARG A 111 18.99 15.46 -18.29
CA ARG A 111 19.91 14.52 -18.94
C ARG A 111 20.73 13.77 -17.91
N THR A 112 21.39 14.47 -16.99
CA THR A 112 22.24 13.85 -15.96
C THR A 112 21.45 12.88 -15.09
N THR A 113 20.27 13.28 -14.62
CA THR A 113 19.39 12.41 -13.81
C THR A 113 19.00 11.15 -14.58
N MET A 114 18.61 11.27 -15.84
CA MET A 114 18.14 10.15 -16.66
C MET A 114 19.30 9.25 -17.11
N GLU A 115 20.46 9.80 -17.44
CA GLU A 115 21.66 9.03 -17.76
C GLU A 115 22.11 8.19 -16.55
N ASN A 116 22.02 8.74 -15.33
CA ASN A 116 22.28 7.97 -14.11
C ASN A 116 21.26 6.85 -13.89
N ALA A 117 19.98 7.12 -14.15
CA ALA A 117 18.92 6.14 -13.97
C ALA A 117 19.01 4.99 -14.97
N PHE A 118 19.17 5.30 -16.27
CA PHE A 118 19.25 4.31 -17.35
C PHE A 118 20.65 3.71 -17.53
N GLY A 119 21.69 4.36 -16.97
CA GLY A 119 23.09 3.97 -17.12
C GLY A 119 23.58 3.96 -18.57
N THR A 120 22.95 4.77 -19.43
CA THR A 120 23.34 4.96 -20.83
C THR A 120 23.34 6.45 -21.16
N ARG A 121 24.10 6.84 -22.18
CA ARG A 121 24.17 8.22 -22.64
C ARG A 121 22.96 8.58 -23.48
N LEU A 122 22.40 9.77 -23.23
CA LEU A 122 21.18 10.26 -23.90
C LEU A 122 21.47 11.43 -24.85
N ASP A 123 22.71 11.56 -25.34
CA ASP A 123 23.10 12.61 -26.29
C ASP A 123 22.38 12.55 -27.64
N HIS A 124 21.80 11.40 -27.97
CA HIS A 124 21.01 11.20 -29.19
C HIS A 124 19.58 11.71 -29.02
N VAL A 125 19.04 11.70 -27.80
CA VAL A 125 17.67 12.14 -27.51
C VAL A 125 17.51 13.64 -27.76
N ARG A 126 16.46 14.00 -28.48
CA ARG A 126 16.07 15.38 -28.77
C ARG A 126 14.72 15.65 -28.15
N VAL A 127 14.52 16.85 -27.63
CA VAL A 127 13.26 17.27 -27.04
C VAL A 127 12.77 18.58 -27.63
N SER A 128 11.49 18.62 -28.00
CA SER A 128 10.79 19.82 -28.46
C SER A 128 9.58 20.09 -27.58
N VAL A 129 9.33 21.37 -27.29
CA VAL A 129 8.12 21.81 -26.60
C VAL A 129 7.12 22.27 -27.66
N ASP A 130 6.01 21.55 -27.82
CA ASP A 130 4.98 21.83 -28.82
C ASP A 130 3.60 21.43 -28.28
N GLU A 131 2.94 22.38 -27.62
CA GLU A 131 1.62 22.20 -27.02
C GLU A 131 0.57 21.75 -28.05
N GLN A 132 0.61 22.32 -29.26
CA GLN A 132 -0.36 22.03 -30.31
C GLN A 132 -0.20 20.60 -30.82
N ALA A 133 1.03 20.14 -31.04
CA ALA A 133 1.30 18.77 -31.46
C ALA A 133 0.85 17.76 -30.40
N THR A 134 1.11 18.02 -29.11
CA THR A 134 0.67 17.13 -28.03
C THR A 134 -0.85 17.12 -27.83
N ALA A 135 -1.51 18.28 -27.96
CA ALA A 135 -2.97 18.38 -27.86
C ALA A 135 -3.68 17.63 -29.00
N SER A 136 -3.07 17.54 -30.19
CA SER A 136 -3.63 16.84 -31.35
C SER A 136 -3.79 15.33 -31.15
N ILE A 137 -3.09 14.75 -30.17
CA ILE A 137 -3.16 13.33 -29.79
C ILE A 137 -3.54 13.12 -28.32
N ASP A 138 -4.01 14.17 -27.64
CA ASP A 138 -4.41 14.15 -26.22
C ASP A 138 -3.34 13.58 -25.27
N ALA A 139 -2.08 13.99 -25.48
CA ALA A 139 -0.95 13.52 -24.68
C ALA A 139 -0.24 14.67 -23.94
N LYS A 140 0.43 14.37 -22.82
CA LYS A 140 1.35 15.32 -22.15
C LYS A 140 2.74 15.34 -22.80
N ALA A 141 3.16 14.18 -23.27
CA ALA A 141 4.37 13.95 -24.03
C ALA A 141 4.17 12.74 -24.94
N TYR A 142 4.99 12.61 -25.98
CA TYR A 142 5.07 11.41 -26.80
C TYR A 142 6.45 11.28 -27.45
N THR A 143 6.82 10.06 -27.84
CA THR A 143 8.12 9.73 -28.42
C THR A 143 7.99 9.23 -29.86
N VAL A 144 8.85 9.77 -30.75
CA VAL A 144 8.99 9.34 -32.15
C VAL A 144 10.47 9.15 -32.48
N GLY A 145 10.92 7.90 -32.52
CA GLY A 145 12.35 7.58 -32.64
C GLY A 145 13.12 8.16 -31.45
N ASP A 146 14.16 8.96 -31.73
CA ASP A 146 14.96 9.62 -30.70
C ASP A 146 14.40 11.00 -30.27
N ASN A 147 13.22 11.39 -30.75
CA ASN A 147 12.62 12.70 -30.47
C ASN A 147 11.45 12.56 -29.50
N ILE A 148 11.49 13.33 -28.42
CA ILE A 148 10.41 13.47 -27.45
C ILE A 148 9.75 14.82 -27.67
N VAL A 149 8.43 14.85 -27.82
CA VAL A 149 7.64 16.08 -27.90
C VAL A 149 6.88 16.22 -26.59
N VAL A 150 7.03 17.36 -25.91
CA VAL A 150 6.35 17.64 -24.65
C VAL A 150 5.40 18.83 -24.79
N GLN A 151 4.33 18.82 -24.01
CA GLN A 151 3.30 19.87 -24.07
C GLN A 151 3.84 21.23 -23.61
N SER A 152 4.69 21.24 -22.58
CA SER A 152 5.27 22.46 -22.03
C SER A 152 6.61 22.18 -21.37
N ALA A 153 7.40 23.24 -21.11
CA ALA A 153 8.70 23.10 -20.46
C ALA A 153 8.61 22.58 -19.00
N SER A 154 7.44 22.61 -18.35
CA SER A 154 7.26 22.05 -17.02
C SER A 154 7.24 20.52 -17.03
N VAL A 155 6.74 19.90 -18.12
CA VAL A 155 6.76 18.44 -18.31
C VAL A 155 8.19 17.90 -18.31
N LEU A 156 9.18 18.69 -18.76
CA LEU A 156 10.60 18.30 -18.68
C LEU A 156 11.10 18.09 -17.25
N ARG A 157 10.40 18.66 -16.24
CA ARG A 157 10.74 18.50 -14.82
C ARG A 157 9.96 17.36 -14.17
N ASP A 158 9.00 16.77 -14.86
CA ASP A 158 8.29 15.57 -14.42
C ASP A 158 9.16 14.34 -14.71
N VAL A 159 9.83 13.85 -13.67
CA VAL A 159 10.77 12.73 -13.77
C VAL A 159 10.09 11.47 -14.26
N GLU A 160 8.85 11.21 -13.83
CA GLU A 160 8.10 10.01 -14.22
C GLU A 160 7.77 10.04 -15.71
N THR A 161 7.16 11.14 -16.17
CA THR A 161 6.81 11.32 -17.59
C THR A 161 8.05 11.29 -18.47
N MET A 162 9.14 11.99 -18.10
CA MET A 162 10.35 11.99 -18.92
C MET A 162 11.04 10.62 -18.97
N ALA A 163 11.06 9.87 -17.87
CA ALA A 163 11.61 8.52 -17.86
C ALA A 163 10.76 7.55 -18.69
N HIS A 164 9.43 7.67 -18.67
CA HIS A 164 8.54 6.92 -19.56
C HIS A 164 8.88 7.14 -21.03
N GLU A 165 8.95 8.40 -21.47
CA GLU A 165 9.26 8.74 -22.86
C GLU A 165 10.68 8.33 -23.27
N ILE A 166 11.68 8.52 -22.39
CA ILE A 166 13.05 8.08 -22.66
C ILE A 166 13.11 6.56 -22.80
N HIS A 167 12.31 5.79 -22.03
CA HIS A 167 12.28 4.35 -22.19
C HIS A 167 11.87 3.95 -23.61
N HIS A 168 10.88 4.62 -24.20
CA HIS A 168 10.50 4.40 -25.60
C HIS A 168 11.65 4.63 -26.59
N THR A 169 12.53 5.61 -26.35
CA THR A 169 13.72 5.82 -27.21
C THR A 169 14.70 4.65 -27.16
N THR A 170 14.68 3.85 -26.10
CA THR A 170 15.56 2.69 -25.92
C THR A 170 14.92 1.36 -26.34
N GLN A 171 13.63 1.35 -26.69
CA GLN A 171 12.92 0.15 -27.14
C GLN A 171 13.21 -0.12 -28.63
N HIS A 172 14.04 -1.12 -28.93
CA HIS A 172 14.49 -1.40 -30.31
C HIS A 172 13.48 -2.23 -31.13
N ASP A 173 12.54 -2.90 -30.46
CA ASP A 173 11.57 -3.83 -31.08
C ASP A 173 10.11 -3.34 -30.96
N ALA A 174 9.89 -2.09 -30.55
CA ALA A 174 8.55 -1.52 -30.47
C ALA A 174 7.93 -1.41 -31.89
N PRO A 175 6.65 -1.78 -32.08
CA PRO A 175 5.95 -1.61 -33.34
C PRO A 175 6.01 -0.16 -33.80
N ALA A 176 6.31 0.08 -35.08
CA ALA A 176 6.23 1.41 -35.65
C ALA A 176 4.76 1.88 -35.70
N GLY A 177 4.41 2.91 -34.94
CA GLY A 177 3.07 3.50 -34.90
C GLY A 177 2.72 4.08 -33.54
N LEU A 178 1.52 4.66 -33.42
CA LEU A 178 0.98 5.05 -32.13
C LEU A 178 0.64 3.77 -31.34
N SER A 179 1.31 3.60 -30.21
CA SER A 179 1.05 2.50 -29.28
C SER A 179 -0.36 2.60 -28.68
N ASP A 180 -1.06 1.47 -28.61
CA ASP A 180 -2.22 1.33 -27.72
C ASP A 180 -1.74 1.46 -26.25
N PRO A 181 -2.36 2.34 -25.42
CA PRO A 181 -2.02 2.51 -24.00
C PRO A 181 -2.02 1.19 -23.20
N ASP A 182 -2.81 0.21 -23.63
CA ASP A 182 -2.91 -1.11 -22.99
C ASP A 182 -1.91 -2.13 -23.58
N ASN A 183 -0.93 -1.70 -24.39
CA ASN A 183 0.07 -2.62 -24.93
C ASN A 183 1.22 -2.86 -23.94
N ARG A 184 2.02 -3.90 -24.20
CA ARG A 184 3.12 -4.30 -23.31
C ARG A 184 4.23 -3.25 -23.18
N TRP A 185 4.46 -2.45 -24.22
CA TRP A 185 5.54 -1.47 -24.31
C TRP A 185 5.22 -0.22 -23.51
N GLU A 186 3.96 0.22 -23.55
CA GLU A 186 3.44 1.33 -22.74
C GLU A 186 3.43 0.98 -21.25
N ARG A 187 3.04 -0.25 -20.89
CA ARG A 187 3.15 -0.73 -19.51
C ARG A 187 4.60 -0.77 -19.02
N GLU A 188 5.50 -1.27 -19.85
CA GLU A 188 6.93 -1.33 -19.51
C GLU A 188 7.52 0.07 -19.34
N ALA A 189 7.19 1.01 -20.22
CA ALA A 189 7.58 2.41 -20.11
C ALA A 189 7.01 3.06 -18.85
N SER A 190 5.75 2.77 -18.49
CA SER A 190 5.10 3.28 -17.28
C SER A 190 5.80 2.77 -16.02
N ASP A 191 6.12 1.47 -15.97
CA ASP A 191 6.85 0.85 -14.87
C ASP A 191 8.25 1.48 -14.70
N VAL A 192 8.96 1.70 -15.81
CA VAL A 192 10.27 2.36 -15.80
C VAL A 192 10.14 3.81 -15.32
N GLY A 193 9.16 4.55 -15.82
CA GLY A 193 8.85 5.91 -15.40
C GLY A 193 8.69 6.02 -13.88
N ALA A 194 7.81 5.18 -13.32
CA ALA A 194 7.52 5.15 -11.90
C ALA A 194 8.75 4.75 -11.05
N ARG A 195 9.59 3.83 -11.53
CA ARG A 195 10.84 3.43 -10.85
C ARG A 195 11.84 4.57 -10.78
N VAL A 196 12.09 5.23 -11.91
CA VAL A 196 13.04 6.36 -11.97
C VAL A 196 12.54 7.53 -11.12
N ALA A 197 11.24 7.78 -11.09
CA ALA A 197 10.64 8.80 -10.22
C ALA A 197 10.86 8.52 -8.71
N ARG A 198 11.03 7.25 -8.32
CA ARG A 198 11.41 6.84 -6.95
C ARG A 198 12.92 6.85 -6.69
N GLY A 199 13.74 7.22 -7.69
CA GLY A 199 15.20 7.24 -7.60
C GLY A 199 15.87 5.87 -7.84
N GLU A 200 15.14 4.89 -8.41
CA GLU A 200 15.70 3.58 -8.73
C GLU A 200 16.42 3.59 -10.10
N SER A 201 17.50 2.79 -10.25
CA SER A 201 18.18 2.57 -11.54
C SER A 201 17.51 1.46 -12.35
N VAL A 202 17.45 1.63 -13.68
CA VAL A 202 16.88 0.68 -14.64
C VAL A 202 17.79 -0.56 -14.82
N GLN A 203 19.11 -0.41 -14.67
CA GLN A 203 20.09 -1.46 -14.96
C GLN A 203 20.10 -2.64 -13.97
N HIS A 204 19.55 -2.48 -12.77
CA HIS A 204 19.61 -3.49 -11.71
C HIS A 204 18.75 -4.76 -11.93
N CYS A 205 18.10 -4.94 -13.09
CA CYS A 205 17.33 -6.16 -13.36
C CYS A 205 17.79 -7.00 -14.56
N ALA A 206 18.68 -6.50 -15.43
CA ALA A 206 19.06 -7.23 -16.65
C ALA A 206 20.24 -8.21 -16.45
N ALA A 207 21.04 -8.02 -15.39
CA ALA A 207 22.31 -8.75 -15.21
C ALA A 207 22.17 -10.15 -14.57
N ASP A 208 21.01 -10.54 -14.05
CA ASP A 208 20.79 -11.89 -13.49
C ASP A 208 20.24 -12.90 -14.52
N GLY A 209 20.33 -12.55 -15.81
CA GLY A 209 19.85 -13.34 -16.93
C GLY A 209 20.93 -14.00 -17.78
N GLU A 210 22.16 -14.21 -17.28
CA GLU A 210 23.14 -15.02 -18.00
C GLU A 210 22.68 -16.48 -18.07
N GLU A 211 22.56 -16.98 -19.30
CA GLU A 211 22.17 -18.32 -19.67
C GLU A 211 23.16 -19.37 -19.12
N HIS A 212 22.91 -19.86 -17.92
CA HIS A 212 23.43 -21.16 -17.48
C HIS A 212 22.70 -22.28 -18.23
N GLU A 213 23.12 -22.54 -19.48
CA GLU A 213 22.90 -23.82 -20.12
C GLU A 213 23.68 -24.90 -19.35
N GLY A 214 22.98 -25.68 -18.52
CA GLY A 214 23.53 -26.92 -17.98
C GLY A 214 23.51 -27.09 -16.46
N SER A 215 22.37 -26.89 -15.80
CA SER A 215 21.96 -27.82 -14.74
C SER A 215 20.44 -27.79 -14.57
N GLY A 216 19.82 -28.97 -14.50
CA GLY A 216 18.38 -29.14 -14.32
C GLY A 216 17.92 -28.76 -12.91
N VAL A 217 18.09 -27.50 -12.53
CA VAL A 217 17.47 -26.95 -11.33
C VAL A 217 15.99 -26.75 -11.65
N ASN A 218 15.12 -27.45 -10.91
CA ASN A 218 13.69 -27.18 -10.87
C ASN A 218 13.47 -25.67 -10.75
N ARG A 219 13.06 -25.02 -11.85
CA ARG A 219 12.65 -23.61 -11.82
C ARG A 219 11.42 -23.53 -10.92
N ALA A 220 11.66 -23.10 -9.68
CA ALA A 220 10.63 -22.93 -8.67
C ALA A 220 9.57 -21.94 -9.20
N ALA A 221 8.31 -22.15 -8.80
CA ALA A 221 7.20 -21.28 -9.18
C ALA A 221 7.55 -19.82 -8.84
N ILE A 222 7.44 -18.94 -9.84
CA ILE A 222 7.63 -17.50 -9.67
C ILE A 222 6.31 -16.95 -9.13
N GLN A 223 6.19 -16.89 -7.81
CA GLN A 223 5.28 -15.96 -7.18
C GLN A 223 6.04 -14.64 -7.04
N ARG A 224 5.50 -13.55 -7.56
CA ARG A 224 5.88 -12.19 -7.17
C ARG A 224 4.51 -11.57 -6.80
N ARG A 225 4.27 -10.76 -5.79
CA ARG A 225 5.07 -9.95 -4.86
C ARG A 225 4.28 -9.83 -3.53
N VAL A 226 4.71 -10.46 -2.42
CA VAL A 226 4.02 -10.32 -1.12
C VAL A 226 4.78 -9.36 -0.21
N GLY A 227 4.14 -8.27 0.19
CA GLY A 227 4.65 -7.32 1.18
C GLY A 227 3.99 -7.53 2.54
N PHE A 228 4.74 -7.30 3.61
CA PHE A 228 4.23 -7.28 4.98
C PHE A 228 4.42 -5.91 5.60
N GLU A 229 3.42 -5.49 6.37
CA GLU A 229 3.47 -4.29 7.20
C GLU A 229 3.24 -4.74 8.65
N PHE A 230 4.08 -4.29 9.58
CA PHE A 230 3.95 -4.58 11.01
C PHE A 230 4.01 -3.26 11.78
N GLU A 231 2.85 -2.70 12.11
CA GLU A 231 2.76 -1.55 13.00
C GLU A 231 2.95 -2.02 14.44
N SER A 232 3.72 -1.27 15.24
CA SER A 232 3.87 -1.53 16.67
C SER A 232 3.47 -0.32 17.49
N GLN A 233 3.16 -0.58 18.76
CA GLN A 233 2.71 0.45 19.68
C GLN A 233 3.84 1.38 20.17
N TRP A 234 5.11 1.02 19.96
CA TRP A 234 6.23 1.85 20.41
C TRP A 234 6.37 3.11 19.58
N ARG A 235 6.75 4.19 20.26
CA ARG A 235 6.78 5.54 19.66
C ARG A 235 8.20 5.98 19.40
N MET A 236 8.35 6.92 18.49
CA MET A 236 9.63 7.54 18.20
C MET A 236 9.50 9.02 17.86
N ARG A 237 10.63 9.74 18.00
CA ARG A 237 10.77 11.16 17.67
C ARG A 237 12.12 11.41 17.02
N ASP A 238 12.17 12.38 16.13
CA ASP A 238 13.43 12.89 15.60
C ASP A 238 14.03 13.92 16.57
N HIS A 239 15.22 13.62 17.07
CA HIS A 239 16.01 14.47 17.99
C HIS A 239 17.18 15.16 17.29
N ASN A 240 17.30 15.04 15.96
CA ASN A 240 18.33 15.75 15.23
C ASN A 240 18.08 17.26 15.24
N ASN A 241 19.08 18.02 15.70
CA ASN A 241 19.10 19.48 15.64
C ASN A 241 17.85 20.15 16.25
N LEU A 242 17.37 19.64 17.40
CA LEU A 242 16.23 20.23 18.09
C LEU A 242 16.48 21.72 18.38
N THR A 243 15.48 22.53 18.03
CA THR A 243 15.50 23.97 18.19
C THR A 243 14.74 24.39 19.47
N ALA A 244 14.88 25.66 19.86
CA ALA A 244 14.06 26.23 20.92
C ALA A 244 12.56 26.26 20.55
N GLU A 245 12.25 26.34 19.25
CA GLU A 245 10.87 26.26 18.75
C GLU A 245 10.29 24.86 18.95
N ASP A 246 11.06 23.79 18.69
CA ASP A 246 10.64 22.41 18.94
C ASP A 246 10.35 22.16 20.43
N GLU A 247 11.19 22.71 21.31
CA GLU A 247 10.94 22.66 22.75
C GLU A 247 9.67 23.43 23.13
N GLN A 248 9.47 24.63 22.60
CA GLN A 248 8.27 25.41 22.86
C GLN A 248 7.01 24.68 22.35
N ASN A 249 7.07 24.04 21.18
CA ASN A 249 5.98 23.25 20.62
C ASN A 249 5.64 22.07 21.53
N TYR A 250 6.65 21.34 22.03
CA TYR A 250 6.45 20.27 23.01
C TYR A 250 5.77 20.79 24.29
N GLN A 251 6.24 21.90 24.86
CA GLN A 251 5.63 22.50 26.06
C GLN A 251 4.19 22.95 25.81
N ASN A 252 3.90 23.49 24.62
CA ASN A 252 2.55 23.86 24.22
C ASN A 252 1.63 22.62 24.14
N GLU A 253 2.08 21.53 23.52
CA GLU A 253 1.30 20.28 23.45
C GLU A 253 1.01 19.70 24.84
N VAL A 254 1.99 19.73 25.75
CA VAL A 254 1.81 19.31 27.15
C VAL A 254 0.78 20.19 27.84
N ALA A 255 0.89 21.52 27.70
CA ALA A 255 -0.03 22.47 28.32
C ALA A 255 -1.46 22.34 27.80
N GLU A 256 -1.65 22.18 26.49
CA GLU A 256 -2.95 21.97 25.85
C GLU A 256 -3.60 20.67 26.35
N ARG A 257 -2.84 19.56 26.35
CA ARG A 257 -3.34 18.28 26.84
C ARG A 257 -3.73 18.35 28.31
N ASP A 258 -2.88 18.94 29.16
CA ASP A 258 -3.16 19.05 30.58
C ASP A 258 -4.31 20.01 30.89
N ALA A 259 -4.54 21.03 30.05
CA ALA A 259 -5.72 21.88 30.15
C ALA A 259 -7.01 21.08 29.95
N VAL A 260 -7.10 20.24 28.91
CA VAL A 260 -8.28 19.39 28.66
C VAL A 260 -8.51 18.39 29.79
N ARG A 261 -7.46 17.73 30.27
CA ARG A 261 -7.54 16.80 31.42
C ARG A 261 -8.01 17.53 32.67
N SER A 262 -7.44 18.69 32.96
CA SER A 262 -7.78 19.49 34.15
C SER A 262 -9.22 19.98 34.12
N THR A 263 -9.71 20.42 32.96
CA THR A 263 -11.12 20.74 32.73
C THR A 263 -12.01 19.53 33.07
N GLN A 264 -11.67 18.35 32.54
CA GLN A 264 -12.46 17.14 32.77
C GLN A 264 -12.43 16.70 34.24
N VAL A 265 -11.31 16.85 34.94
CA VAL A 265 -11.23 16.59 36.39
C VAL A 265 -12.20 17.48 37.17
N LEU A 266 -12.20 18.80 36.92
CA LEU A 266 -13.13 19.69 37.60
C LEU A 266 -14.60 19.43 37.22
N ALA A 267 -14.87 19.05 35.96
CA ALA A 267 -16.21 18.62 35.55
C ALA A 267 -16.68 17.39 36.35
N THR A 268 -15.81 16.38 36.48
CA THR A 268 -16.09 15.16 37.25
C THR A 268 -16.31 15.45 38.74
N ILE A 269 -15.52 16.37 39.33
CA ILE A 269 -15.72 16.81 40.72
C ILE A 269 -17.04 17.55 40.88
N ALA A 270 -17.37 18.46 39.95
CA ALA A 270 -18.60 19.26 39.98
C ALA A 270 -19.88 18.40 39.92
N GLU A 271 -19.83 17.22 39.30
CA GLU A 271 -20.93 16.26 39.24
C GLU A 271 -21.22 15.52 40.56
N ARG A 272 -20.33 15.63 41.57
CA ARG A 272 -20.50 15.19 42.97
C ARG A 272 -20.79 13.72 43.25
N ARG A 273 -20.79 12.84 42.25
CA ARG A 273 -21.21 11.43 42.47
C ARG A 273 -20.29 10.66 43.43
N HIS A 274 -18.98 11.00 43.47
CA HIS A 274 -17.98 10.28 44.28
C HIS A 274 -16.87 11.15 44.87
N HIS A 275 -16.99 12.48 44.84
CA HIS A 275 -15.87 13.41 45.13
C HIS A 275 -16.27 14.57 46.06
N VAL A 276 -17.26 14.36 46.93
CA VAL A 276 -17.77 15.41 47.83
C VAL A 276 -16.73 15.79 48.87
N GLU A 277 -15.91 14.83 49.31
CA GLU A 277 -14.78 15.01 50.22
C GLU A 277 -13.70 15.93 49.67
N LEU A 278 -13.63 16.08 48.35
CA LEU A 278 -12.71 17.01 47.73
C LEU A 278 -13.22 18.45 47.77
N LEU A 279 -14.50 18.71 48.07
CA LEU A 279 -15.11 20.05 48.08
C LEU A 279 -15.02 20.71 49.47
N ASP A 280 -14.78 22.02 49.51
CA ASP A 280 -14.94 22.77 50.76
C ASP A 280 -16.42 22.99 51.13
N ALA A 281 -16.70 23.45 52.35
CA ALA A 281 -18.08 23.62 52.82
C ALA A 281 -18.91 24.59 51.96
N THR A 282 -18.29 25.62 51.36
CA THR A 282 -18.98 26.56 50.47
C THR A 282 -19.29 25.92 49.13
N GLU A 283 -18.34 25.14 48.60
CA GLU A 283 -18.49 24.40 47.35
C GLU A 283 -19.55 23.30 47.49
N GLN A 284 -19.60 22.60 48.63
CA GLN A 284 -20.63 21.59 48.94
C GLN A 284 -22.05 22.19 48.94
N ALA A 285 -22.21 23.46 49.34
CA ALA A 285 -23.50 24.14 49.39
C ALA A 285 -24.02 24.60 48.01
N MET A 286 -23.17 24.69 46.99
CA MET A 286 -23.57 25.08 45.63
C MET A 286 -24.40 23.98 44.93
N SER A 287 -24.95 24.20 43.73
CA SER A 287 -25.42 23.09 42.88
C SER A 287 -24.29 22.60 41.96
N PRO A 288 -24.37 21.38 41.37
CA PRO A 288 -23.43 20.94 40.33
C PRO A 288 -23.30 21.92 39.16
N ALA A 289 -24.40 22.53 38.73
CA ALA A 289 -24.40 23.51 37.64
C ALA A 289 -23.67 24.80 38.04
N ASP A 290 -23.86 25.27 39.26
CA ASP A 290 -23.17 26.46 39.77
C ASP A 290 -21.67 26.20 39.91
N LEU A 291 -21.27 25.03 40.44
CA LEU A 291 -19.85 24.65 40.50
C LEU A 291 -19.24 24.57 39.10
N LYS A 292 -19.94 23.95 38.15
CA LYS A 292 -19.47 23.84 36.78
C LYS A 292 -19.31 25.22 36.15
N GLY A 293 -20.30 26.11 36.25
CA GLY A 293 -20.21 27.47 35.71
C GLY A 293 -19.18 28.36 36.42
N ARG A 294 -18.90 28.07 37.69
CA ARG A 294 -17.86 28.77 38.46
C ARG A 294 -16.45 28.38 38.00
N TRP A 295 -16.20 27.11 37.75
CA TRP A 295 -14.86 26.60 37.42
C TRP A 295 -14.58 26.51 35.93
N LEU A 296 -15.62 26.33 35.11
CA LEU A 296 -15.53 26.04 33.69
C LEU A 296 -16.35 27.06 32.90
N ALA A 297 -15.76 27.59 31.84
CA ALA A 297 -16.43 28.40 30.84
C ALA A 297 -16.55 27.61 29.53
N PRO A 298 -17.67 27.68 28.81
CA PRO A 298 -17.77 27.10 27.47
C PRO A 298 -16.69 27.66 26.54
N LEU A 299 -16.08 26.82 25.72
CA LEU A 299 -15.10 27.26 24.74
C LEU A 299 -15.82 28.07 23.63
N PRO A 300 -15.41 29.32 23.33
CA PRO A 300 -16.08 30.12 22.31
C PRO A 300 -16.04 29.44 20.94
N GLY A 301 -17.22 29.12 20.40
CA GLY A 301 -17.35 28.41 19.11
C GLY A 301 -17.03 26.91 19.14
N GLY A 302 -16.74 26.35 20.32
CA GLY A 302 -16.53 24.91 20.52
C GLY A 302 -17.84 24.13 20.67
N ASN A 303 -17.74 22.80 20.78
CA ASN A 303 -18.89 21.95 21.06
C ASN A 303 -19.52 22.32 22.42
N PRO A 304 -20.83 22.09 22.64
CA PRO A 304 -21.49 22.37 23.93
C PRO A 304 -20.86 21.66 25.15
N ASP A 305 -20.07 20.62 24.90
CA ASP A 305 -19.36 19.83 25.89
C ASP A 305 -17.87 20.20 26.04
N GLU A 306 -17.39 21.20 25.29
CA GLU A 306 -16.02 21.70 25.37
C GLU A 306 -15.95 22.92 26.30
N TYR A 307 -15.09 22.82 27.30
CA TYR A 307 -14.92 23.85 28.31
C TYR A 307 -13.44 24.22 28.47
N GLN A 308 -13.21 25.44 28.93
CA GLN A 308 -11.92 25.94 29.41
C GLN A 308 -12.02 26.30 30.89
N LEU A 309 -10.89 26.26 31.60
CA LEU A 309 -10.83 26.67 33.00
C LEU A 309 -11.06 28.19 33.13
N THR A 310 -11.91 28.60 34.07
CA THR A 310 -11.95 29.98 34.58
C THR A 310 -10.73 30.26 35.47
N ASP A 311 -10.51 31.52 35.87
CA ASP A 311 -9.48 31.85 36.86
C ASP A 311 -9.73 31.13 38.20
N GLU A 312 -11.00 31.04 38.61
CA GLU A 312 -11.39 30.31 39.81
C GLU A 312 -11.18 28.80 39.65
N GLY A 313 -11.46 28.23 38.48
CA GLY A 313 -11.16 26.83 38.17
C GLY A 313 -9.65 26.55 38.23
N ARG A 314 -8.82 27.41 37.65
CA ARG A 314 -7.34 27.30 37.75
C ARG A 314 -6.87 27.37 39.20
N ALA A 315 -7.33 28.35 39.96
CA ALA A 315 -6.99 28.48 41.37
C ALA A 315 -7.45 27.25 42.18
N ARG A 316 -8.62 26.71 41.85
CA ARG A 316 -9.17 25.53 42.51
C ARG A 316 -8.35 24.27 42.25
N LEU A 317 -7.94 24.06 41.00
CA LEU A 317 -7.05 22.97 40.61
C LEU A 317 -5.69 23.08 41.31
N GLY A 318 -5.17 24.31 41.43
CA GLY A 318 -3.95 24.60 42.18
C GLY A 318 -4.04 24.16 43.65
N ARG A 319 -5.15 24.50 44.34
CA ARG A 319 -5.42 24.01 45.70
C ARG A 319 -5.51 22.48 45.75
N LEU A 320 -6.25 21.87 44.82
CA LEU A 320 -6.41 20.42 44.76
C LEU A 320 -5.07 19.68 44.65
N ARG A 321 -4.15 20.18 43.81
CA ARG A 321 -2.79 19.64 43.68
C ARG A 321 -1.97 19.75 44.97
N GLN A 322 -2.17 20.81 45.75
CA GLN A 322 -1.42 21.05 46.99
C GLN A 322 -1.99 20.26 48.17
N GLU A 323 -3.32 20.25 48.32
CA GLU A 323 -4.03 19.72 49.48
C GLU A 323 -4.35 18.22 49.34
N ALA A 324 -4.51 17.73 48.11
CA ALA A 324 -4.94 16.36 47.82
C ALA A 324 -4.24 15.77 46.57
N SER A 325 -2.91 15.92 46.47
CA SER A 325 -2.11 15.49 45.31
C SER A 325 -2.37 14.04 44.88
N GLY A 326 -2.47 13.10 45.84
CA GLY A 326 -2.73 11.70 45.53
C GLY A 326 -4.10 11.44 44.91
N GLU A 327 -5.15 12.15 45.33
CA GLU A 327 -6.48 12.05 44.72
C GLU A 327 -6.53 12.77 43.36
N TYR A 328 -5.81 13.90 43.24
CA TYR A 328 -5.64 14.58 41.97
C TYR A 328 -5.01 13.66 40.90
N ASP A 329 -3.92 12.97 41.22
CA ASP A 329 -3.23 12.07 40.27
C ASP A 329 -4.10 10.88 39.87
N LYS A 330 -4.89 10.33 40.80
CA LYS A 330 -5.88 9.29 40.52
C LYS A 330 -6.95 9.80 39.56
N LEU A 331 -7.50 10.99 39.80
CA LEU A 331 -8.49 11.60 38.92
C LEU A 331 -7.93 11.90 37.53
N MET A 332 -6.72 12.45 37.45
CA MET A 332 -6.03 12.71 36.18
C MET A 332 -5.81 11.44 35.36
N THR A 333 -5.51 10.32 36.02
CA THR A 333 -5.42 8.99 35.39
C THR A 333 -6.79 8.47 34.97
N ALA A 334 -7.81 8.63 35.81
CA ALA A 334 -9.16 8.14 35.57
C ALA A 334 -9.85 8.84 34.39
N VAL A 335 -9.62 10.14 34.19
CA VAL A 335 -10.19 10.88 33.06
C VAL A 335 -9.45 10.64 31.74
N GLU A 336 -8.21 10.14 31.79
CA GLU A 336 -7.35 10.02 30.61
C GLU A 336 -7.86 9.01 29.58
N LEU A 337 -8.20 7.79 30.00
CA LEU A 337 -8.69 6.74 29.10
C LEU A 337 -10.00 7.15 28.38
N PRO A 338 -11.02 7.71 29.06
CA PRO A 338 -12.21 8.24 28.39
C PRO A 338 -11.89 9.34 27.37
N LEU A 339 -10.96 10.25 27.69
CA LEU A 339 -10.58 11.35 26.79
C LEU A 339 -9.83 10.83 25.55
N LEU A 340 -8.90 9.87 25.73
CA LEU A 340 -8.21 9.20 24.62
C LEU A 340 -9.20 8.42 23.74
N GLY A 341 -10.12 7.67 24.35
CA GLY A 341 -11.15 6.91 23.62
C GLY A 341 -12.09 7.79 22.81
N LYS A 342 -12.39 9.00 23.29
CA LYS A 342 -13.15 10.04 22.57
C LYS A 342 -12.28 10.86 21.61
N LYS A 343 -10.97 10.62 21.54
CA LYS A 343 -9.98 11.40 20.77
C LYS A 343 -9.97 12.90 21.13
N LEU A 344 -10.36 13.26 22.36
CA LEU A 344 -10.36 14.65 22.86
C LEU A 344 -8.98 15.10 23.33
N ILE A 345 -8.10 14.15 23.65
CA ILE A 345 -6.69 14.39 23.90
C ILE A 345 -5.84 13.45 23.06
N ARG A 346 -4.61 13.87 22.81
CA ARG A 346 -3.54 13.00 22.34
C ARG A 346 -2.96 12.21 23.50
N GLU A 347 -2.22 11.15 23.17
CA GLU A 347 -1.32 10.50 24.13
C GLU A 347 -0.37 11.50 24.77
N THR A 348 0.24 11.12 25.89
CA THR A 348 1.27 11.93 26.54
C THR A 348 2.32 12.38 25.52
N PRO A 349 2.48 13.70 25.30
CA PRO A 349 3.44 14.24 24.38
C PRO A 349 4.83 13.75 24.74
N ILE A 350 5.61 13.47 23.70
CA ILE A 350 7.00 13.08 23.86
C ILE A 350 7.86 14.17 23.25
N ARG A 351 8.96 14.50 23.94
CA ARG A 351 9.93 15.47 23.46
C ARG A 351 10.53 15.05 22.12
N GLY A 352 10.67 16.00 21.20
CA GLY A 352 11.25 15.83 19.87
C GLY A 352 10.22 15.96 18.75
N ARG A 353 10.68 16.03 17.50
CA ARG A 353 9.79 16.23 16.35
C ARG A 353 9.10 14.93 15.95
N ASP A 354 7.87 15.04 15.47
CA ASP A 354 7.22 13.92 14.78
C ASP A 354 8.03 13.54 13.54
N VAL A 355 8.21 12.24 13.34
CA VAL A 355 8.76 11.71 12.08
C VAL A 355 7.59 11.65 11.08
N PRO A 356 7.68 12.31 9.92
CA PRO A 356 6.61 12.32 8.91
C PRO A 356 6.19 10.90 8.52
N LYS A 357 4.91 10.65 8.24
CA LYS A 357 4.41 9.34 7.80
C LYS A 357 5.25 8.78 6.64
N MET A 358 5.57 7.49 6.67
CA MET A 358 6.46 6.79 5.73
C MET A 358 7.92 7.27 5.75
N GLY A 359 8.30 8.14 6.70
CA GLY A 359 9.68 8.54 6.91
C GLY A 359 10.50 7.32 7.34
N SER A 360 11.51 6.94 6.56
CA SER A 360 12.42 5.87 6.96
C SER A 360 13.22 6.32 8.18
N VAL A 361 13.20 5.51 9.22
CA VAL A 361 13.99 5.68 10.47
C VAL A 361 15.08 4.63 10.62
N GLY A 362 15.11 3.68 9.68
CA GLY A 362 16.12 2.65 9.57
C GLY A 362 15.67 1.60 8.56
N GLY A 363 16.42 0.53 8.44
CA GLY A 363 16.04 -0.57 7.56
C GLY A 363 17.19 -1.52 7.28
N GLY A 364 16.94 -2.42 6.34
CA GLY A 364 17.88 -3.42 5.89
C GLY A 364 17.61 -3.82 4.44
N LYS A 365 18.16 -4.96 4.03
CA LYS A 365 17.88 -5.52 2.70
C LYS A 365 16.42 -5.96 2.61
N SER A 366 15.67 -5.41 1.66
CA SER A 366 14.29 -5.78 1.36
C SER A 366 13.26 -5.46 2.47
N TYR A 367 13.58 -4.54 3.38
CA TYR A 367 12.61 -3.96 4.31
C TYR A 367 13.08 -2.60 4.84
N ARG A 368 12.11 -1.79 5.26
CA ARG A 368 12.31 -0.49 5.90
C ARG A 368 11.62 -0.47 7.25
N LEU A 369 12.23 0.24 8.19
CA LEU A 369 11.56 0.68 9.41
C LEU A 369 11.11 2.13 9.15
N THR A 370 9.81 2.35 9.14
CA THR A 370 9.15 3.62 8.87
C THR A 370 8.41 4.12 10.09
N SER A 371 7.97 5.37 10.01
CA SER A 371 6.97 5.96 10.89
C SER A 371 5.56 5.80 10.33
N ASP A 372 4.65 5.30 11.15
CA ASP A 372 3.23 5.54 10.96
C ASP A 372 2.69 6.58 11.94
N VAL A 373 1.58 7.21 11.61
CA VAL A 373 0.90 8.18 12.47
C VAL A 373 0.10 7.40 13.51
N SER A 374 0.49 7.52 14.77
CA SER A 374 -0.30 6.93 15.85
C SER A 374 -1.69 7.59 15.90
N PRO A 375 -2.79 6.82 16.08
CA PRO A 375 -4.16 7.36 16.19
C PRO A 375 -4.32 8.44 17.27
N THR A 376 -3.47 8.39 18.29
CA THR A 376 -3.43 9.25 19.46
C THR A 376 -2.31 10.30 19.39
N GLY A 377 -1.56 10.38 18.29
CA GLY A 377 -0.46 11.32 18.07
C GLY A 377 0.93 10.73 18.33
N GLY A 378 1.94 11.27 17.66
CA GLY A 378 3.28 10.69 17.62
C GLY A 378 3.53 9.82 16.38
N SER A 379 4.78 9.39 16.22
CA SER A 379 5.19 8.44 15.18
C SER A 379 5.36 7.04 15.78
N GLY A 380 4.53 6.10 15.38
CA GLY A 380 4.67 4.67 15.71
C GLY A 380 5.74 4.00 14.85
N LEU A 381 6.41 2.99 15.40
CA LEU A 381 7.33 2.14 14.63
C LEU A 381 6.56 1.18 13.73
N GLU A 382 6.87 1.22 12.44
CA GLU A 382 6.24 0.37 11.41
C GLU A 382 7.32 -0.32 10.58
N TRP A 383 7.26 -1.65 10.46
CA TRP A 383 8.11 -2.37 9.50
C TRP A 383 7.35 -2.55 8.20
N VAL A 384 7.95 -2.14 7.08
CA VAL A 384 7.39 -2.32 5.74
C VAL A 384 8.39 -3.11 4.91
N THR A 385 8.04 -4.32 4.49
CA THR A 385 8.90 -5.08 3.58
C THR A 385 8.77 -4.56 2.16
N ASP A 386 9.86 -4.65 1.41
CA ASP A 386 9.72 -4.65 -0.05
C ASP A 386 8.93 -5.90 -0.44
N PRO A 387 8.35 -5.95 -1.66
CA PRO A 387 7.59 -7.12 -2.04
C PRO A 387 8.50 -8.35 -2.22
N LEU A 388 8.23 -9.39 -1.44
CA LEU A 388 9.01 -10.62 -1.35
C LEU A 388 8.44 -11.67 -2.30
N SER A 389 9.31 -12.34 -3.05
CA SER A 389 8.88 -13.21 -4.15
C SER A 389 9.05 -14.69 -3.80
N THR A 390 10.07 -15.03 -3.02
CA THR A 390 10.32 -16.40 -2.62
C THR A 390 10.09 -16.61 -1.13
N ARG A 391 9.81 -17.86 -0.77
CA ARG A 391 9.75 -18.27 0.62
C ARG A 391 11.08 -18.01 1.35
N ASP A 392 12.21 -18.13 0.65
CA ASP A 392 13.53 -17.87 1.23
C ASP A 392 13.74 -16.37 1.49
N ASP A 393 13.23 -15.49 0.62
CA ASP A 393 13.21 -14.04 0.85
C ASP A 393 12.44 -13.71 2.14
N VAL A 394 11.25 -14.31 2.30
CA VAL A 394 10.44 -14.15 3.53
C VAL A 394 11.21 -14.65 4.74
N VAL A 395 11.90 -15.80 4.66
CA VAL A 395 12.72 -16.31 5.76
C VAL A 395 13.87 -15.34 6.10
N GLU A 396 14.61 -14.85 5.12
CA GLU A 396 15.76 -13.95 5.28
C GLU A 396 15.33 -12.64 5.94
N VAL A 397 14.32 -11.98 5.36
CA VAL A 397 13.81 -10.69 5.85
C VAL A 397 13.19 -10.84 7.23
N MET A 398 12.32 -11.83 7.44
CA MET A 398 11.65 -12.00 8.74
C MET A 398 12.61 -12.45 9.83
N ASN A 399 13.70 -13.18 9.53
CA ASN A 399 14.75 -13.45 10.50
C ASN A 399 15.39 -12.15 11.00
N THR A 400 15.68 -11.23 10.09
CA THR A 400 16.29 -9.94 10.45
C THR A 400 15.32 -9.08 11.24
N ILE A 401 14.08 -8.93 10.77
CA ILE A 401 13.01 -8.21 11.49
C ILE A 401 12.85 -8.77 12.91
N THR A 402 12.68 -10.09 13.07
CA THR A 402 12.52 -10.69 14.41
C THR A 402 13.75 -10.48 15.30
N ARG A 403 14.98 -10.44 14.77
CA ARG A 403 16.18 -10.10 15.56
C ARG A 403 16.19 -8.64 16.00
N VAL A 404 15.81 -7.71 15.11
CA VAL A 404 15.69 -6.28 15.45
C VAL A 404 14.61 -6.07 16.50
N SER A 405 13.42 -6.64 16.30
CA SER A 405 12.32 -6.61 17.26
C SER A 405 12.72 -7.16 18.62
N ALA A 406 13.46 -8.28 18.67
CA ALA A 406 13.94 -8.84 19.94
C ALA A 406 14.99 -7.93 20.63
N ALA A 407 15.85 -7.26 19.84
CA ALA A 407 16.81 -6.30 20.38
C ALA A 407 16.10 -5.04 20.93
N LEU A 408 15.03 -4.59 20.28
CA LEU A 408 14.17 -3.54 20.81
C LEU A 408 13.47 -3.98 22.09
N ASP A 409 12.81 -5.16 22.10
CA ASP A 409 12.14 -5.73 23.27
C ASP A 409 13.03 -5.85 24.51
N ALA A 410 14.32 -6.12 24.32
CA ALA A 410 15.30 -6.17 25.40
C ALA A 410 15.47 -4.82 26.13
N ARG A 411 15.06 -3.72 25.49
CA ARG A 411 15.12 -2.33 25.99
C ARG A 411 13.78 -1.81 26.47
N GLN A 412 12.75 -2.65 26.59
CA GLN A 412 11.40 -2.23 27.01
C GLN A 412 11.31 -1.56 28.39
N GLY A 413 12.34 -1.74 29.22
CA GLY A 413 12.46 -1.12 30.55
C GLY A 413 13.17 0.23 30.56
N GLU A 414 13.73 0.67 29.43
CA GLU A 414 14.35 1.98 29.28
C GLU A 414 13.27 3.06 29.06
N GLU A 415 13.50 4.27 29.57
CA GLU A 415 12.59 5.40 29.34
C GLU A 415 12.58 5.81 27.86
N SER A 416 13.77 5.87 27.27
CA SER A 416 13.98 6.11 25.85
C SER A 416 15.40 5.72 25.43
N PHE A 417 15.63 5.55 24.14
CA PHE A 417 16.96 5.29 23.59
C PHE A 417 17.11 5.66 22.11
N LEU A 418 18.35 5.86 21.66
CA LEU A 418 18.61 6.09 20.24
C LEU A 418 18.50 4.81 19.43
N LEU A 419 17.83 4.88 18.28
CA LEU A 419 17.58 3.74 17.41
C LEU A 419 18.86 3.21 16.77
N ASP A 420 19.86 4.06 16.54
CA ASP A 420 21.18 3.66 16.03
C ASP A 420 22.07 2.96 17.07
N ASP A 421 21.68 2.93 18.35
CA ASP A 421 22.29 2.06 19.37
C ASP A 421 21.89 0.57 19.19
N VAL A 422 20.86 0.28 18.37
CA VAL A 422 20.38 -1.09 18.14
C VAL A 422 21.29 -1.80 17.13
N GLN A 423 22.31 -2.49 17.65
CA GLN A 423 23.32 -3.19 16.86
C GLN A 423 22.85 -4.60 16.45
N VAL A 424 22.18 -4.72 15.31
CA VAL A 424 21.76 -5.99 14.73
C VAL A 424 22.27 -6.12 13.30
N GLU A 425 22.93 -7.24 12.98
CA GLU A 425 23.39 -7.53 11.62
C GLU A 425 22.24 -7.47 10.61
N GLY A 426 22.42 -6.70 9.54
CA GLY A 426 21.41 -6.49 8.51
C GLY A 426 20.44 -5.33 8.80
N PHE A 427 20.60 -4.62 9.92
CA PHE A 427 19.83 -3.44 10.28
C PHE A 427 20.74 -2.22 10.49
N LYS A 428 20.28 -1.06 10.04
CA LYS A 428 20.89 0.23 10.33
C LYS A 428 19.81 1.21 10.75
N GLY A 429 19.86 1.67 12.00
CA GLY A 429 19.04 2.78 12.50
C GLY A 429 19.55 4.12 11.97
N ASN A 430 18.63 5.05 11.74
CA ASN A 430 19.01 6.43 11.41
C ASN A 430 19.45 7.17 12.68
N PRO A 431 20.54 7.94 12.62
CA PRO A 431 21.04 8.67 13.77
C PRO A 431 20.02 9.69 14.26
N GLY A 432 19.99 9.91 15.58
CA GLY A 432 19.12 10.90 16.22
C GLY A 432 17.64 10.54 16.27
N ILE A 433 17.23 9.36 15.82
CA ILE A 433 15.88 8.85 16.07
C ILE A 433 15.83 8.29 17.50
N MET A 434 15.03 8.90 18.35
CA MET A 434 14.80 8.47 19.73
C MET A 434 13.54 7.59 19.80
N VAL A 435 13.66 6.39 20.35
CA VAL A 435 12.56 5.44 20.58
C VAL A 435 12.10 5.51 22.03
N PHE A 436 10.79 5.45 22.24
CA PHE A 436 10.11 5.53 23.53
C PHE A 436 9.26 4.27 23.72
N PRO A 437 9.75 3.28 24.47
CA PRO A 437 9.00 2.07 24.75
C PRO A 437 7.67 2.37 25.45
N LEU A 438 6.57 1.80 24.96
CA LEU A 438 5.34 1.70 25.74
C LEU A 438 5.45 0.47 26.63
N ARG A 439 5.12 0.63 27.92
CA ARG A 439 5.31 -0.38 28.99
C ARG A 439 4.95 -1.80 28.50
N GLY A 440 5.96 -2.66 28.40
CA GLY A 440 5.81 -4.05 27.98
C GLY A 440 6.49 -4.36 26.64
N ALA A 441 6.33 -5.61 26.21
CA ALA A 441 6.90 -6.10 24.96
C ALA A 441 6.22 -5.45 23.75
N LEU A 442 6.93 -5.37 22.63
CA LEU A 442 6.39 -5.02 21.33
C LEU A 442 5.24 -5.95 20.96
N LEU A 443 4.16 -5.32 20.56
CA LEU A 443 2.95 -5.91 20.05
C LEU A 443 2.73 -5.37 18.66
N TYR A 444 2.31 -6.23 17.73
CA TYR A 444 2.18 -5.86 16.33
C TYR A 444 0.74 -5.99 15.82
N GLU A 445 0.40 -5.10 14.90
CA GLU A 445 -0.80 -5.15 14.07
C GLU A 445 -0.42 -5.47 12.61
N PRO A 446 -0.21 -6.76 12.27
CA PRO A 446 0.22 -7.15 10.95
C PRO A 446 -0.79 -6.81 9.86
N GLN A 447 -0.28 -6.53 8.68
CA GLN A 447 -1.01 -6.46 7.41
C GLN A 447 -0.18 -7.15 6.33
N MET A 448 -0.84 -7.64 5.30
CA MET A 448 -0.16 -8.29 4.17
C MET A 448 -0.75 -7.82 2.85
N THR A 449 0.09 -7.29 1.98
CA THR A 449 -0.27 -6.95 0.60
C THR A 449 0.26 -8.03 -0.34
N GLY A 450 -0.56 -8.50 -1.29
CA GLY A 450 -0.10 -9.47 -2.29
C GLY A 450 -0.99 -9.52 -3.52
N GLY A 451 -0.47 -10.14 -4.58
CA GLY A 451 -1.24 -10.50 -5.76
C GLY A 451 -2.18 -11.67 -5.50
N PHE A 452 -3.45 -11.53 -5.91
CA PHE A 452 -4.47 -12.58 -5.84
C PHE A 452 -5.10 -12.78 -7.21
N LYS A 453 -5.12 -14.02 -7.70
CA LYS A 453 -5.95 -14.34 -8.86
C LYS A 453 -7.41 -14.05 -8.53
N LEU A 454 -8.07 -13.33 -9.43
CA LEU A 454 -9.43 -12.83 -9.20
C LEU A 454 -10.44 -13.97 -9.01
N ASP A 455 -10.27 -15.06 -9.77
CA ASP A 455 -11.09 -16.28 -9.73
C ASP A 455 -10.80 -17.20 -8.52
N GLU A 456 -9.67 -17.03 -7.85
CA GLU A 456 -9.35 -17.79 -6.63
C GLU A 456 -9.79 -17.06 -5.33
N LEU A 457 -10.14 -15.77 -5.38
CA LEU A 457 -10.66 -15.05 -4.21
C LEU A 457 -11.86 -15.72 -3.53
N PRO A 458 -12.89 -16.22 -4.26
CA PRO A 458 -14.01 -16.93 -3.65
C PRO A 458 -13.57 -18.13 -2.78
N ARG A 459 -12.55 -18.85 -3.25
CA ARG A 459 -11.99 -20.02 -2.58
C ARG A 459 -11.22 -19.65 -1.31
N LEU A 460 -10.50 -18.53 -1.32
CA LEU A 460 -9.85 -18.01 -0.09
C LEU A 460 -10.91 -17.69 0.98
N LEU A 461 -11.99 -17.02 0.59
CA LEU A 461 -13.07 -16.66 1.52
C LEU A 461 -13.82 -17.88 2.06
N GLU A 462 -14.04 -18.88 1.22
CA GLU A 462 -14.59 -20.17 1.64
C GLU A 462 -13.65 -20.87 2.63
N TYR A 463 -12.33 -20.84 2.39
CA TYR A 463 -11.36 -21.45 3.29
C TYR A 463 -11.33 -20.78 4.67
N LEU A 464 -11.46 -19.46 4.72
CA LEU A 464 -11.56 -18.69 5.97
C LEU A 464 -12.92 -18.88 6.66
N GLU A 465 -13.91 -19.47 5.98
CA GLU A 465 -15.15 -19.91 6.61
C GLU A 465 -14.91 -21.20 7.42
N VAL A 466 -14.84 -21.03 8.74
CA VAL A 466 -14.75 -22.17 9.67
C VAL A 466 -16.17 -22.67 9.94
N PRO A 467 -16.52 -23.91 9.57
CA PRO A 467 -17.86 -24.45 9.84
C PRO A 467 -18.12 -24.51 11.34
N ASN A 468 -19.35 -24.20 11.76
CA ASN A 468 -19.75 -24.31 13.18
C ASN A 468 -19.75 -25.76 13.69
N LYS A 469 -19.89 -26.73 12.80
CA LYS A 469 -19.92 -28.15 13.16
C LYS A 469 -18.50 -28.65 13.42
N ALA A 470 -18.29 -29.24 14.60
CA ALA A 470 -17.03 -29.89 14.92
C ALA A 470 -16.69 -30.96 13.86
N PRO A 471 -15.44 -31.01 13.38
CA PRO A 471 -15.03 -31.99 12.39
C PRO A 471 -15.06 -33.41 12.99
N GLY A 472 -15.30 -34.42 12.14
CA GLY A 472 -15.00 -35.81 12.50
C GLY A 472 -13.48 -36.03 12.68
N VAL A 473 -13.09 -37.21 13.17
CA VAL A 473 -11.69 -37.56 13.47
C VAL A 473 -10.74 -37.29 12.27
N ILE A 474 -11.19 -37.58 11.04
CA ILE A 474 -10.38 -37.45 9.81
C ILE A 474 -10.20 -35.98 9.35
N GLY A 475 -10.96 -35.02 9.91
CA GLY A 475 -10.92 -33.60 9.50
C GLY A 475 -10.35 -32.62 10.52
N ARG A 476 -9.95 -33.10 11.71
CA ARG A 476 -9.58 -32.24 12.84
C ARG A 476 -8.42 -31.28 12.50
N SER A 477 -7.38 -31.78 11.83
CA SER A 477 -6.24 -30.94 11.44
C SER A 477 -6.63 -29.81 10.49
N ALA A 478 -7.44 -30.09 9.46
CA ALA A 478 -7.84 -29.07 8.49
C ALA A 478 -8.74 -28.01 9.12
N HIS A 479 -9.63 -28.42 10.04
CA HIS A 479 -10.48 -27.51 10.79
C HIS A 479 -9.67 -26.58 11.71
N GLU A 480 -8.69 -27.11 12.45
CA GLU A 480 -7.83 -26.29 13.31
C GLU A 480 -6.99 -25.31 12.47
N GLN A 481 -6.45 -25.74 11.31
CA GLN A 481 -5.73 -24.84 10.40
C GLN A 481 -6.62 -23.72 9.84
N ARG A 482 -7.88 -24.00 9.50
CA ARG A 482 -8.83 -22.96 9.08
C ARG A 482 -9.19 -22.02 10.22
N LYS A 483 -9.36 -22.55 11.43
CA LYS A 483 -9.62 -21.76 12.64
C LYS A 483 -8.47 -20.82 12.94
N GLU A 484 -7.24 -21.33 12.87
CA GLU A 484 -6.03 -20.54 13.03
C GLU A 484 -5.90 -19.49 11.92
N ALA A 485 -6.09 -19.86 10.64
CA ALA A 485 -6.08 -18.92 9.51
C ALA A 485 -7.12 -17.81 9.67
N LYS A 486 -8.34 -18.16 10.10
CA LYS A 486 -9.39 -17.17 10.39
C LYS A 486 -8.95 -16.23 11.51
N GLN A 487 -8.41 -16.74 12.60
CA GLN A 487 -7.94 -15.91 13.73
C GLN A 487 -6.77 -14.99 13.32
N ASP A 488 -5.82 -15.52 12.55
CA ASP A 488 -4.60 -14.84 12.16
C ASP A 488 -4.82 -13.84 11.03
N LEU A 489 -5.60 -14.19 10.00
CA LEU A 489 -5.76 -13.37 8.80
C LEU A 489 -7.00 -12.47 8.86
N HIS A 490 -8.00 -12.81 9.68
CA HIS A 490 -9.27 -12.08 9.62
C HIS A 490 -10.22 -12.22 10.83
N ARG A 491 -10.34 -11.18 11.67
CA ARG A 491 -11.20 -11.24 12.88
C ARG A 491 -12.72 -11.13 12.67
N THR A 492 -13.24 -10.26 11.80
CA THR A 492 -14.69 -9.92 11.78
C THR A 492 -15.39 -9.88 10.41
N THR A 493 -14.67 -9.81 9.29
CA THR A 493 -15.24 -9.45 7.97
C THR A 493 -15.61 -10.62 7.07
N VAL A 494 -15.04 -11.81 7.32
CA VAL A 494 -15.27 -13.03 6.50
C VAL A 494 -16.75 -13.41 6.39
N VAL A 495 -17.57 -13.13 7.41
CA VAL A 495 -18.99 -13.52 7.41
C VAL A 495 -19.78 -12.73 6.35
N ALA A 496 -19.61 -11.40 6.30
CA ALA A 496 -20.27 -10.57 5.30
C ALA A 496 -19.79 -10.95 3.88
N ALA A 497 -18.47 -11.05 3.70
CA ALA A 497 -17.87 -11.42 2.41
C ALA A 497 -18.37 -12.77 1.90
N ASN A 498 -18.56 -13.78 2.76
CA ASN A 498 -19.11 -15.08 2.32
C ASN A 498 -20.59 -15.03 1.94
N THR A 499 -21.41 -14.25 2.64
CA THR A 499 -22.81 -14.04 2.25
C THR A 499 -22.90 -13.37 0.87
N ILE A 500 -22.04 -12.36 0.65
CA ILE A 500 -21.93 -11.67 -0.64
C ILE A 500 -21.49 -12.63 -1.74
N ARG A 501 -20.42 -13.42 -1.49
CA ARG A 501 -19.91 -14.45 -2.40
C ARG A 501 -21.01 -15.40 -2.87
N ARG A 502 -21.73 -16.03 -1.94
CA ARG A 502 -22.80 -17.00 -2.29
C ARG A 502 -23.91 -16.35 -3.11
N THR A 503 -24.25 -15.10 -2.81
CA THR A 503 -25.27 -14.36 -3.56
C THR A 503 -24.76 -14.02 -4.96
N ALA A 504 -23.49 -13.64 -5.10
CA ALA A 504 -22.85 -13.43 -6.41
C ALA A 504 -22.76 -14.73 -7.22
N GLU A 505 -22.44 -15.87 -6.60
CA GLU A 505 -22.44 -17.20 -7.25
C GLU A 505 -23.81 -17.57 -7.80
N GLU A 506 -24.86 -17.37 -7.00
CA GLU A 506 -26.22 -17.67 -7.43
C GLU A 506 -26.66 -16.76 -8.58
N GLN A 507 -26.34 -15.48 -8.53
CA GLN A 507 -26.60 -14.56 -9.64
C GLN A 507 -25.80 -14.92 -10.90
N ALA A 508 -24.55 -15.33 -10.75
CA ALA A 508 -23.69 -15.70 -11.87
C ALA A 508 -24.24 -16.91 -12.65
N LYS A 509 -24.90 -17.87 -11.97
CA LYS A 509 -25.59 -18.99 -12.63
C LYS A 509 -26.77 -18.55 -13.50
N GLY A 510 -27.37 -17.40 -13.19
CA GLY A 510 -28.49 -16.82 -13.93
C GLY A 510 -28.06 -15.94 -15.12
N LEU A 511 -26.76 -15.76 -15.36
CA LEU A 511 -26.28 -14.96 -16.50
C LEU A 511 -26.63 -15.65 -17.83
N PRO A 512 -26.98 -14.88 -18.88
CA PRO A 512 -27.27 -15.46 -20.19
C PRO A 512 -26.07 -16.23 -20.75
N GLN A 513 -26.30 -17.41 -21.31
CA GLN A 513 -25.21 -18.29 -21.80
C GLN A 513 -24.33 -17.60 -22.86
N GLU A 514 -24.92 -16.74 -23.69
CA GLU A 514 -24.24 -15.94 -24.70
C GLU A 514 -23.27 -14.90 -24.12
N SER A 515 -23.51 -14.46 -22.87
CA SER A 515 -22.66 -13.50 -22.16
C SER A 515 -21.45 -14.15 -21.50
N VAL A 516 -21.53 -15.46 -21.23
CA VAL A 516 -20.46 -16.24 -20.58
C VAL A 516 -19.65 -17.03 -21.60
N ARG A 517 -20.28 -17.56 -22.67
CA ARG A 517 -19.66 -18.39 -23.72
C ARG A 517 -18.84 -19.58 -23.19
N GLY A 518 -19.25 -20.14 -22.06
CA GLY A 518 -18.56 -21.27 -21.41
C GLY A 518 -17.33 -20.89 -20.61
N GLU A 519 -16.98 -19.60 -20.52
CA GLU A 519 -15.92 -19.11 -19.63
C GLU A 519 -16.32 -19.23 -18.15
N SER A 520 -15.35 -19.30 -17.24
CA SER A 520 -15.66 -19.28 -15.81
C SER A 520 -16.19 -17.91 -15.37
N THR A 521 -17.16 -17.92 -14.45
CA THR A 521 -17.67 -16.72 -13.78
C THR A 521 -17.01 -16.47 -12.43
N ASP A 522 -16.05 -17.30 -12.00
CA ASP A 522 -15.41 -17.21 -10.69
C ASP A 522 -14.70 -15.87 -10.49
N GLY A 523 -14.07 -15.33 -11.55
CA GLY A 523 -13.47 -13.99 -11.51
C GLY A 523 -14.49 -12.87 -11.28
N LEU A 524 -15.70 -13.00 -11.87
CA LEU A 524 -16.79 -12.05 -11.61
C LEU A 524 -17.26 -12.16 -10.16
N VAL A 525 -17.41 -13.38 -9.65
CA VAL A 525 -17.76 -13.63 -8.24
C VAL A 525 -16.72 -13.03 -7.31
N GLY A 526 -15.42 -13.23 -7.58
CA GLY A 526 -14.32 -12.67 -6.78
C GLY A 526 -14.35 -11.14 -6.77
N LEU A 527 -14.48 -10.51 -7.95
CA LEU A 527 -14.57 -9.05 -8.07
C LEU A 527 -15.76 -8.48 -7.30
N VAL A 528 -16.94 -9.06 -7.52
CA VAL A 528 -18.19 -8.60 -6.90
C VAL A 528 -18.19 -8.88 -5.40
N THR A 529 -17.51 -9.92 -4.93
CA THR A 529 -17.36 -10.15 -3.49
C THR A 529 -16.52 -9.06 -2.83
N LEU A 530 -15.44 -8.63 -3.48
CA LEU A 530 -14.60 -7.53 -2.98
C LEU A 530 -15.38 -6.20 -3.00
N ILE A 531 -16.02 -5.87 -4.12
CA ILE A 531 -16.87 -4.67 -4.25
C ILE A 531 -18.03 -4.69 -3.25
N GLY A 532 -18.73 -5.82 -3.13
CA GLY A 532 -19.85 -5.97 -2.22
C GLY A 532 -19.44 -5.80 -0.76
N SER A 533 -18.21 -6.20 -0.40
CA SER A 533 -17.68 -5.97 0.94
C SER A 533 -17.53 -4.46 1.19
N TYR A 534 -17.01 -3.71 0.22
CA TYR A 534 -16.94 -2.24 0.29
C TYR A 534 -18.31 -1.61 0.45
N LEU A 535 -19.28 -2.03 -0.35
CA LEU A 535 -20.66 -1.54 -0.27
C LEU A 535 -21.28 -1.82 1.10
N SER A 536 -21.07 -3.02 1.65
CA SER A 536 -21.60 -3.43 2.95
C SER A 536 -21.01 -2.59 4.10
N TYR A 537 -19.68 -2.46 4.17
CA TYR A 537 -19.03 -1.63 5.20
C TYR A 537 -19.31 -0.14 5.04
N GLY A 538 -19.41 0.34 3.81
CA GLY A 538 -19.76 1.73 3.53
C GLY A 538 -21.17 2.08 4.00
N SER A 539 -22.06 1.08 4.04
CA SER A 539 -23.42 1.21 4.55
C SER A 539 -23.48 1.21 6.07
N ASP A 540 -22.60 0.47 6.73
CA ASP A 540 -22.57 0.27 8.19
C ASP A 540 -21.29 0.85 8.83
N LEU A 541 -20.98 2.12 8.51
CA LEU A 541 -19.83 2.79 9.09
C LEU A 541 -20.06 3.13 10.56
N GLU A 542 -19.00 2.95 11.37
CA GLU A 542 -18.98 3.34 12.79
C GLU A 542 -19.09 4.87 12.96
N ILE A 543 -19.10 5.36 14.19
CA ILE A 543 -19.01 6.81 14.45
C ILE A 543 -17.59 7.25 14.11
N ASN A 544 -17.47 8.36 13.37
CA ASN A 544 -16.19 8.95 13.00
C ASN A 544 -15.24 7.99 12.22
N PRO A 545 -15.73 7.34 11.15
CA PRO A 545 -14.96 6.38 10.38
C PRO A 545 -13.85 7.10 9.58
N ASN A 546 -12.68 6.50 9.42
CA ASN A 546 -11.79 6.93 8.33
C ASN A 546 -12.30 6.36 6.99
N SER A 547 -11.93 6.98 5.87
CA SER A 547 -12.42 6.52 4.55
C SER A 547 -11.90 5.14 4.14
N LYS A 548 -10.80 4.62 4.73
CA LYS A 548 -10.38 3.23 4.53
C LYS A 548 -11.28 2.22 5.24
N SER A 549 -12.09 2.63 6.21
CA SER A 549 -12.98 1.71 6.95
C SER A 549 -13.96 0.99 6.04
N ILE A 550 -14.29 1.59 4.88
CA ILE A 550 -15.13 0.97 3.86
C ILE A 550 -14.55 -0.35 3.32
N ALA A 551 -13.23 -0.54 3.33
CA ALA A 551 -12.63 -1.76 2.79
C ALA A 551 -12.75 -2.97 3.73
N GLY A 552 -13.23 -2.79 4.97
CA GLY A 552 -13.22 -3.86 5.97
C GLY A 552 -11.81 -4.41 6.17
N GLY A 553 -11.66 -5.74 6.10
CA GLY A 553 -10.36 -6.40 6.25
C GLY A 553 -9.75 -6.96 4.96
N LEU A 554 -10.35 -6.73 3.78
CA LEU A 554 -9.74 -7.02 2.48
C LEU A 554 -9.85 -5.78 1.60
N MET A 555 -8.72 -5.12 1.32
CA MET A 555 -8.68 -3.86 0.60
C MET A 555 -8.01 -4.02 -0.76
N SER A 556 -8.69 -3.63 -1.85
CA SER A 556 -8.06 -3.52 -3.17
C SER A 556 -7.03 -2.40 -3.18
N ARG A 557 -5.80 -2.72 -3.57
CA ARG A 557 -4.72 -1.77 -3.81
C ARG A 557 -4.65 -1.35 -5.27
N THR A 558 -5.12 -2.20 -6.20
CA THR A 558 -5.41 -1.84 -7.59
C THR A 558 -6.80 -1.25 -7.74
N SER A 559 -7.01 -0.50 -8.82
CA SER A 559 -8.31 0.05 -9.22
C SER A 559 -9.32 -1.06 -9.54
N PHE A 560 -10.57 -0.90 -9.11
CA PHE A 560 -11.64 -1.82 -9.47
C PHE A 560 -11.95 -1.83 -10.97
N ALA A 561 -11.77 -0.69 -11.65
CA ALA A 561 -11.88 -0.63 -13.10
C ALA A 561 -10.78 -1.45 -13.79
N HIS A 562 -9.57 -1.43 -13.24
CA HIS A 562 -8.50 -2.31 -13.70
C HIS A 562 -8.83 -3.79 -13.43
N ASN A 563 -9.27 -4.13 -12.21
CA ASN A 563 -9.64 -5.50 -11.86
C ASN A 563 -10.78 -6.04 -12.74
N PHE A 564 -11.71 -5.19 -13.17
CA PHE A 564 -12.76 -5.54 -14.13
C PHE A 564 -12.18 -5.96 -15.50
N THR A 565 -11.03 -5.42 -15.91
CA THR A 565 -10.38 -5.82 -17.17
C THR A 565 -9.85 -7.25 -17.15
N LEU A 566 -9.63 -7.82 -15.96
CA LEU A 566 -9.19 -9.21 -15.77
C LEU A 566 -10.31 -10.23 -16.03
N LEU A 567 -11.56 -9.78 -16.15
CA LEU A 567 -12.68 -10.65 -16.48
C LEU A 567 -12.61 -11.16 -17.94
N PRO A 568 -13.13 -12.37 -18.22
CA PRO A 568 -13.29 -12.87 -19.57
C PRO A 568 -13.98 -11.85 -20.48
N HIS A 569 -13.49 -11.74 -21.72
CA HIS A 569 -13.95 -10.73 -22.67
C HIS A 569 -15.48 -10.71 -22.88
N PRO A 570 -16.19 -11.86 -23.01
CA PRO A 570 -17.65 -11.88 -23.15
C PRO A 570 -18.38 -11.19 -21.98
N LEU A 571 -17.95 -11.46 -20.74
CA LEU A 571 -18.53 -10.85 -19.53
C LEU A 571 -18.28 -9.33 -19.50
N ARG A 572 -17.07 -8.89 -19.88
CA ARG A 572 -16.76 -7.45 -19.97
C ARG A 572 -17.67 -6.74 -20.94
N MET A 573 -17.90 -7.32 -22.12
CA MET A 573 -18.77 -6.74 -23.13
C MET A 573 -20.23 -6.67 -22.65
N TYR A 574 -20.71 -7.73 -22.00
CA TYR A 574 -22.07 -7.79 -21.45
C TYR A 574 -22.37 -6.64 -20.46
N PHE A 575 -21.43 -6.35 -19.56
CA PHE A 575 -21.59 -5.27 -18.58
C PHE A 575 -21.23 -3.88 -19.12
N ARG A 576 -20.39 -3.79 -20.16
CA ARG A 576 -20.11 -2.51 -20.85
C ARG A 576 -21.28 -2.03 -21.70
N GLU A 577 -22.02 -2.96 -22.30
CA GLU A 577 -23.23 -2.65 -23.08
C GLU A 577 -24.28 -1.93 -22.22
N ASP A 578 -24.47 -2.37 -20.98
CA ASP A 578 -25.35 -1.73 -20.00
C ASP A 578 -24.74 -1.78 -18.59
N PRO A 579 -24.03 -0.72 -18.17
CA PRO A 579 -23.42 -0.65 -16.84
C PRO A 579 -24.42 -0.80 -15.68
N ASN A 580 -25.71 -0.55 -15.88
CA ASN A 580 -26.71 -0.75 -14.83
C ASN A 580 -26.87 -2.23 -14.48
N ARG A 581 -26.58 -3.15 -15.40
CA ARG A 581 -26.55 -4.60 -15.10
C ARG A 581 -25.48 -4.91 -14.05
N PHE A 582 -24.31 -4.27 -14.16
CA PHE A 582 -23.23 -4.46 -13.19
C PHE A 582 -23.58 -3.84 -11.82
N VAL A 583 -24.19 -2.65 -11.83
CA VAL A 583 -24.70 -1.97 -10.64
C VAL A 583 -25.68 -2.87 -9.87
N ALA A 584 -26.72 -3.35 -10.55
CA ALA A 584 -27.73 -4.24 -9.95
C ALA A 584 -27.10 -5.54 -9.43
N PHE A 585 -26.20 -6.16 -10.21
CA PHE A 585 -25.52 -7.40 -9.81
C PHE A 585 -24.72 -7.22 -8.51
N ALA A 586 -23.93 -6.14 -8.42
CA ALA A 586 -23.09 -5.86 -7.25
C ALA A 586 -23.91 -5.46 -6.01
N LEU A 587 -24.93 -4.61 -6.17
CA LEU A 587 -25.80 -4.17 -5.07
C LEU A 587 -26.65 -5.32 -4.53
N LYS A 588 -27.21 -6.14 -5.41
CA LYS A 588 -27.94 -7.35 -5.01
C LYS A 588 -27.05 -8.35 -4.28
N ALA A 589 -25.81 -8.53 -4.74
CA ALA A 589 -24.83 -9.37 -4.01
C ALA A 589 -24.55 -8.83 -2.61
N ALA A 590 -24.50 -7.50 -2.45
CA ALA A 590 -24.33 -6.82 -1.17
C ALA A 590 -25.60 -6.77 -0.29
N GLY A 591 -26.76 -7.22 -0.79
CA GLY A 591 -28.04 -7.11 -0.08
C GLY A 591 -28.54 -5.66 0.04
N LEU A 592 -28.20 -4.80 -0.92
CA LEU A 592 -28.55 -3.38 -0.95
C LEU A 592 -29.58 -3.06 -2.05
N PRO A 593 -30.29 -1.92 -1.96
CA PRO A 593 -31.20 -1.48 -3.03
C PRO A 593 -30.47 -1.38 -4.38
N GLU A 594 -31.07 -1.94 -5.44
CA GLU A 594 -30.45 -2.05 -6.76
C GLU A 594 -30.32 -0.71 -7.51
N ASP A 595 -31.03 0.34 -7.07
CA ASP A 595 -30.92 1.67 -7.68
C ASP A 595 -29.58 2.36 -7.37
N GLY A 596 -28.94 1.97 -6.26
CA GLY A 596 -27.66 2.50 -5.79
C GLY A 596 -27.67 4.00 -5.49
N ASN A 597 -28.83 4.60 -5.25
CA ASN A 597 -28.97 6.05 -5.03
C ASN A 597 -28.42 6.52 -3.67
N ASP A 598 -28.30 5.60 -2.72
CA ASP A 598 -27.64 5.86 -1.44
C ASP A 598 -26.16 6.23 -1.63
N LEU A 599 -25.65 7.03 -0.70
CA LEU A 599 -24.23 7.37 -0.62
C LEU A 599 -23.39 6.11 -0.40
N LEU A 600 -22.21 6.08 -1.03
CA LEU A 600 -21.24 5.02 -0.84
C LEU A 600 -20.74 4.99 0.62
N TYR A 601 -20.54 6.17 1.21
CA TYR A 601 -20.26 6.35 2.63
C TYR A 601 -21.53 6.81 3.34
N SER A 602 -22.14 5.96 4.16
CA SER A 602 -23.40 6.29 4.86
C SER A 602 -23.25 7.35 5.96
N ARG A 603 -22.00 7.72 6.28
CA ARG A 603 -21.64 8.72 7.29
C ARG A 603 -20.49 9.59 6.81
N PRO A 604 -20.32 10.80 7.39
CA PRO A 604 -19.12 11.60 7.20
C PRO A 604 -17.88 10.81 7.61
N VAL A 605 -16.81 10.93 6.83
CA VAL A 605 -15.51 10.30 7.11
C VAL A 605 -14.54 11.32 7.70
N GLU A 606 -13.71 10.88 8.64
CA GLU A 606 -12.59 11.65 9.18
C GLU A 606 -11.40 11.64 8.23
N HIS A 607 -10.81 12.82 8.01
CA HIS A 607 -9.52 13.02 7.36
C HIS A 607 -8.65 13.99 8.17
N GLY A 608 -7.33 13.89 8.03
CA GLY A 608 -6.36 14.75 8.73
C GLY A 608 -5.70 14.09 9.94
N ASP A 609 -4.83 14.85 10.58
CA ASP A 609 -4.00 14.38 11.70
C ASP A 609 -4.79 14.26 13.01
N ALA A 610 -4.30 13.46 13.95
CA ALA A 610 -4.90 13.35 15.28
C ALA A 610 -5.08 14.74 15.93
N GLY A 611 -6.28 15.08 16.40
CA GLY A 611 -6.59 16.41 16.97
C GLY A 611 -6.87 17.54 15.97
N ARG A 612 -6.71 17.30 14.66
CA ARG A 612 -7.12 18.21 13.57
C ARG A 612 -7.91 17.45 12.50
N ARG A 613 -8.80 16.56 12.94
CA ARG A 613 -9.59 15.73 12.03
C ARG A 613 -10.81 16.52 11.56
N GLU A 614 -10.97 16.60 10.26
CA GLU A 614 -12.16 17.14 9.62
C GLU A 614 -13.09 16.00 9.27
N GLN A 615 -14.39 16.20 9.48
CA GLN A 615 -15.42 15.27 9.04
C GLN A 615 -16.05 15.78 7.76
N ARG A 616 -16.12 14.89 6.76
CA ARG A 616 -16.72 15.23 5.49
C ARG A 616 -17.63 14.13 4.98
N GLN A 617 -18.85 14.51 4.62
CA GLN A 617 -19.70 13.65 3.82
C GLN A 617 -19.24 13.69 2.37
N ILE A 618 -18.81 12.53 1.85
CA ILE A 618 -18.48 12.35 0.44
C ILE A 618 -19.81 12.14 -0.31
N PRO A 619 -20.13 12.92 -1.36
CA PRO A 619 -21.42 12.85 -2.03
C PRO A 619 -21.52 11.74 -3.09
N LEU A 620 -20.45 10.98 -3.32
CA LEU A 620 -20.41 9.85 -4.25
C LEU A 620 -21.44 8.77 -3.89
N THR A 621 -22.36 8.48 -4.80
CA THR A 621 -23.33 7.39 -4.65
C THR A 621 -22.76 6.03 -5.04
N ARG A 622 -23.39 4.95 -4.58
CA ARG A 622 -23.01 3.58 -4.97
C ARG A 622 -23.17 3.37 -6.47
N ALA A 623 -24.25 3.88 -7.05
CA ALA A 623 -24.54 3.76 -8.48
C ALA A 623 -23.49 4.48 -9.35
N GLU A 624 -23.10 5.72 -9.01
CA GLU A 624 -22.08 6.47 -9.75
C GLU A 624 -20.75 5.74 -9.77
N TRP A 625 -20.30 5.26 -8.60
CA TRP A 625 -19.08 4.49 -8.50
C TRP A 625 -19.12 3.20 -9.35
N LEU A 626 -20.18 2.40 -9.18
CA LEU A 626 -20.33 1.11 -9.87
C LEU A 626 -20.49 1.25 -11.39
N LYS A 627 -21.16 2.30 -11.88
CA LYS A 627 -21.28 2.58 -13.33
C LYS A 627 -19.93 2.95 -13.95
N GLY A 628 -19.05 3.58 -13.18
CA GLY A 628 -17.70 3.93 -13.63
C GLY A 628 -16.86 2.69 -13.99
N ILE A 629 -16.98 1.61 -13.22
CA ILE A 629 -16.08 0.46 -13.29
C ILE A 629 -16.06 -0.21 -14.68
N PRO A 630 -17.19 -0.63 -15.28
CA PRO A 630 -17.20 -1.19 -16.64
C PRO A 630 -16.67 -0.21 -17.70
N ALA A 631 -16.84 1.10 -17.46
CA ALA A 631 -16.37 2.19 -18.32
C ALA A 631 -14.89 2.56 -18.11
N GLY A 632 -14.14 1.80 -17.30
CA GLY A 632 -12.71 2.06 -17.06
C GLY A 632 -12.43 3.10 -15.98
N LYS A 633 -13.45 3.54 -15.24
CA LYS A 633 -13.33 4.57 -14.20
C LYS A 633 -13.51 3.98 -12.82
N ASP A 634 -12.57 4.23 -11.92
CA ASP A 634 -12.74 3.89 -10.50
C ASP A 634 -12.71 5.17 -9.68
N LEU A 635 -13.89 5.67 -9.34
CA LEU A 635 -14.07 6.93 -8.59
C LEU A 635 -13.61 6.82 -7.13
N LEU A 636 -13.28 5.61 -6.66
CA LEU A 636 -12.76 5.38 -5.30
C LEU A 636 -11.22 5.26 -5.24
N ARG A 637 -10.55 5.20 -6.41
CA ARG A 637 -9.08 5.15 -6.43
C ARG A 637 -8.48 6.46 -5.91
N ASN A 638 -7.21 6.42 -5.52
CA ASN A 638 -6.47 7.58 -5.06
C ASN A 638 -6.68 8.77 -6.01
N TYR A 639 -7.17 9.89 -5.45
CA TYR A 639 -7.61 11.06 -6.20
C TYR A 639 -6.50 11.64 -7.10
N LYS A 640 -5.23 11.38 -6.79
CA LYS A 640 -4.09 11.80 -7.62
C LYS A 640 -4.11 11.15 -9.00
N HIS A 641 -4.80 10.03 -9.14
CA HIS A 641 -4.99 9.31 -10.40
C HIS A 641 -6.36 9.58 -11.03
N LEU A 642 -7.21 10.41 -10.42
CA LEU A 642 -8.46 10.85 -11.03
C LEU A 642 -8.21 12.01 -11.98
N THR A 643 -8.86 11.96 -13.14
CA THR A 643 -8.98 13.13 -14.03
C THR A 643 -9.84 14.20 -13.37
N GLU A 644 -9.75 15.46 -13.81
CA GLU A 644 -10.62 16.53 -13.29
C GLU A 644 -12.11 16.24 -13.51
N ALA A 645 -12.46 15.58 -14.62
CA ALA A 645 -13.83 15.13 -14.88
C ALA A 645 -14.30 14.08 -13.87
N GLU A 646 -13.44 13.12 -13.50
CA GLU A 646 -13.75 12.11 -12.48
C GLU A 646 -13.82 12.72 -11.07
N LYS A 647 -12.94 13.67 -10.74
CA LYS A 647 -13.01 14.42 -9.48
C LYS A 647 -14.36 15.12 -9.32
N ASN A 648 -14.82 15.80 -10.37
CA ASN A 648 -16.13 16.45 -10.38
C ASN A 648 -17.31 15.47 -10.25
N GLN A 649 -17.12 14.19 -10.60
CA GLN A 649 -18.12 13.14 -10.36
C GLN A 649 -18.12 12.66 -8.91
N VAL A 650 -16.96 12.64 -8.25
CA VAL A 650 -16.87 12.35 -6.81
C VAL A 650 -17.50 13.48 -5.99
N GLY A 651 -17.23 14.73 -6.37
CA GLY A 651 -17.76 15.94 -5.74
C GLY A 651 -17.18 17.20 -6.37
N ASN A 652 -17.88 18.33 -6.24
CA ASN A 652 -17.47 19.58 -6.85
C ASN A 652 -16.46 20.39 -6.01
N ARG A 653 -16.13 19.92 -4.81
CA ARG A 653 -15.12 20.54 -3.93
C ARG A 653 -13.91 19.65 -3.81
N LYS A 654 -12.74 20.28 -3.76
CA LYS A 654 -11.46 19.62 -3.53
C LYS A 654 -11.50 18.66 -2.33
N ASP A 655 -12.07 19.12 -1.22
CA ASP A 655 -12.16 18.30 -0.01
C ASP A 655 -13.00 17.03 -0.21
N ASP A 656 -13.97 17.00 -1.13
CA ASP A 656 -14.82 15.81 -1.30
C ASP A 656 -14.01 14.59 -1.76
N TRP A 657 -13.03 14.79 -2.66
CA TRP A 657 -12.14 13.73 -3.13
C TRP A 657 -10.83 13.64 -2.34
N ASP A 658 -10.33 14.73 -1.73
CA ASP A 658 -9.16 14.66 -0.85
C ASP A 658 -9.43 13.85 0.43
N HIS A 659 -10.69 13.76 0.86
CA HIS A 659 -11.11 12.92 2.00
C HIS A 659 -11.16 11.42 1.66
N ILE A 660 -11.14 11.03 0.37
CA ILE A 660 -10.95 9.63 -0.03
C ILE A 660 -9.49 9.26 0.23
N HIS A 661 -9.26 8.25 1.07
CA HIS A 661 -7.91 7.91 1.48
C HIS A 661 -7.06 7.49 0.28
N GLY A 662 -5.90 8.12 0.08
CA GLY A 662 -4.98 7.84 -1.03
C GLY A 662 -4.35 6.44 -1.04
N SER A 663 -4.78 5.52 -0.16
CA SER A 663 -4.36 4.11 -0.19
C SER A 663 -5.34 3.23 -0.98
N LEU A 664 -6.59 3.67 -1.13
CA LEU A 664 -7.62 2.98 -1.89
C LEU A 664 -7.24 3.06 -3.37
N GLY A 665 -7.05 1.91 -4.04
CA GLY A 665 -6.61 1.88 -5.44
C GLY A 665 -5.28 2.60 -5.70
N ALA A 666 -4.41 2.72 -4.69
CA ALA A 666 -3.17 3.49 -4.76
C ALA A 666 -2.16 2.97 -5.78
N LEU A 667 -2.28 1.70 -6.17
CA LEU A 667 -1.45 1.09 -7.21
C LEU A 667 -2.09 1.24 -8.60
N GLY A 668 -3.22 1.91 -8.75
CA GLY A 668 -3.84 2.17 -10.04
C GLY A 668 -4.03 0.89 -10.86
N SER A 669 -3.30 0.79 -11.97
CA SER A 669 -3.30 -0.35 -12.91
C SER A 669 -2.04 -1.20 -12.84
N VAL A 670 -1.32 -1.19 -11.71
CA VAL A 670 -0.14 -2.05 -11.53
C VAL A 670 -0.57 -3.52 -11.58
N ASP A 671 -0.02 -4.24 -12.55
CA ASP A 671 -0.19 -5.68 -12.70
C ASP A 671 0.74 -6.40 -11.71
N ASP A 672 0.21 -7.35 -10.94
CA ASP A 672 1.02 -8.40 -10.34
C ASP A 672 0.87 -9.70 -11.15
N LYS A 673 1.93 -10.50 -11.21
CA LYS A 673 1.92 -11.77 -11.97
C LYS A 673 2.09 -12.94 -11.01
N VAL A 674 1.06 -13.76 -10.91
CA VAL A 674 1.00 -14.87 -9.95
C VAL A 674 0.67 -16.19 -10.63
N GLY A 675 1.06 -17.29 -10.01
CA GLY A 675 0.76 -18.64 -10.49
C GLY A 675 2.01 -19.51 -10.60
N LYS A 676 1.92 -20.56 -11.41
CA LYS A 676 3.07 -21.45 -11.67
C LYS A 676 4.02 -20.78 -12.65
N SER A 677 5.33 -21.05 -12.51
CA SER A 677 6.31 -20.54 -13.46
C SER A 677 5.97 -20.97 -14.90
N GLY A 678 5.96 -20.01 -15.83
CA GLY A 678 5.55 -20.19 -17.22
C GLY A 678 4.04 -20.26 -17.46
N LYS A 679 3.23 -20.09 -16.42
CA LYS A 679 1.76 -19.99 -16.44
C LYS A 679 1.28 -18.88 -15.51
N GLU A 680 2.06 -17.81 -15.42
CA GLU A 680 1.74 -16.65 -14.62
C GLU A 680 0.55 -15.90 -15.26
N GLU A 681 -0.39 -15.49 -14.43
CA GLU A 681 -1.55 -14.70 -14.82
C GLU A 681 -1.52 -13.35 -14.10
N VAL A 682 -2.15 -12.35 -14.72
CA VAL A 682 -2.31 -11.04 -14.08
C VAL A 682 -3.29 -11.19 -12.92
N ALA A 683 -2.87 -10.70 -11.77
CA ALA A 683 -3.63 -10.70 -10.53
C ALA A 683 -3.89 -9.27 -10.05
N LEU A 684 -4.98 -9.12 -9.31
CA LEU A 684 -5.22 -7.90 -8.55
C LEU A 684 -4.26 -7.85 -7.36
N VAL A 685 -3.88 -6.66 -6.93
CA VAL A 685 -3.16 -6.48 -5.67
C VAL A 685 -4.16 -6.11 -4.59
N ALA A 686 -4.22 -6.91 -3.52
CA ALA A 686 -5.04 -6.62 -2.36
C ALA A 686 -4.25 -6.72 -1.06
N GLU A 687 -4.79 -6.10 -0.03
CA GLU A 687 -4.24 -6.03 1.32
C GLU A 687 -5.19 -6.76 2.28
N LEU A 688 -4.67 -7.77 2.97
CA LEU A 688 -5.29 -8.38 4.14
C LEU A 688 -5.03 -7.46 5.34
N ARG A 689 -6.06 -6.73 5.74
CA ARG A 689 -6.02 -5.73 6.80
C ARG A 689 -6.48 -6.31 8.11
N ARG A 690 -5.97 -5.73 9.20
CA ARG A 690 -6.37 -6.10 10.57
C ARG A 690 -6.25 -7.62 10.75
N MET A 691 -5.09 -8.15 10.36
CA MET A 691 -4.68 -9.48 10.78
C MET A 691 -4.61 -9.49 12.32
N ARG A 692 -4.31 -10.64 12.94
CA ARG A 692 -4.30 -10.78 14.40
C ARG A 692 -3.50 -9.66 15.07
N ALA A 693 -4.21 -8.81 15.80
CA ALA A 693 -3.65 -7.78 16.66
C ALA A 693 -2.93 -8.40 17.87
N ASP A 694 -2.15 -7.57 18.56
CA ASP A 694 -1.37 -7.95 19.73
C ASP A 694 -0.42 -9.12 19.47
N LEU A 695 0.13 -9.20 18.26
CA LEU A 695 1.06 -10.26 17.91
C LEU A 695 2.40 -10.01 18.60
N HIS A 696 3.03 -11.05 19.16
CA HIS A 696 4.35 -10.91 19.76
C HIS A 696 5.47 -11.09 18.72
N THR A 697 6.67 -10.57 19.01
CA THR A 697 7.88 -10.71 18.19
C THR A 697 8.15 -12.15 17.72
N ALA A 698 7.92 -13.16 18.58
CA ALA A 698 8.15 -14.56 18.25
C ALA A 698 7.19 -15.13 17.18
N ASP A 699 6.03 -14.51 17.00
CA ASP A 699 4.96 -14.98 16.13
C ASP A 699 4.95 -14.31 14.75
N LEU A 700 5.72 -13.23 14.56
CA LEU A 700 5.84 -12.49 13.29
C LEU A 700 6.24 -13.40 12.13
N LYS A 701 7.38 -14.09 12.25
CA LYS A 701 7.90 -14.96 11.19
C LYS A 701 6.96 -16.15 10.88
N PRO A 702 6.47 -16.92 11.87
CA PRO A 702 5.51 -17.99 11.61
C PRO A 702 4.25 -17.50 10.89
N LEU A 703 3.70 -16.34 11.29
CA LEU A 703 2.55 -15.72 10.63
C LEU A 703 2.86 -15.38 9.18
N ALA A 704 3.94 -14.64 8.93
CA ALA A 704 4.33 -14.21 7.59
C ALA A 704 4.54 -15.39 6.63
N LEU A 705 5.21 -16.46 7.09
CA LEU A 705 5.41 -17.67 6.29
C LEU A 705 4.09 -18.40 6.00
N ALA A 706 3.21 -18.54 7.00
CA ALA A 706 1.93 -19.21 6.81
C ALA A 706 1.01 -18.44 5.85
N ALA A 707 1.02 -17.10 5.92
CA ALA A 707 0.29 -16.23 5.02
C ALA A 707 0.85 -16.28 3.59
N PHE A 708 2.18 -16.19 3.44
CA PHE A 708 2.85 -16.35 2.15
C PHE A 708 2.52 -17.70 1.49
N ASP A 709 2.71 -18.81 2.22
CA ASP A 709 2.46 -20.16 1.73
C ASP A 709 0.97 -20.34 1.35
N LEU A 710 0.04 -19.73 2.10
CA LEU A 710 -1.39 -19.78 1.76
C LEU A 710 -1.68 -19.08 0.44
N VAL A 711 -1.19 -17.85 0.25
CA VAL A 711 -1.37 -17.08 -1.00
C VAL A 711 -0.70 -17.78 -2.17
N GLN A 712 0.48 -18.37 -1.96
CA GLN A 712 1.16 -19.15 -2.99
C GLN A 712 0.27 -20.29 -3.48
N ARG A 713 -0.23 -21.10 -2.55
CA ARG A 713 -1.04 -22.27 -2.87
C ARG A 713 -2.35 -21.88 -3.53
N LEU A 714 -2.97 -20.78 -3.08
CA LEU A 714 -4.14 -20.17 -3.69
C LEU A 714 -3.88 -19.87 -5.17
N ASN A 715 -2.86 -19.07 -5.47
CA ASN A 715 -2.56 -18.65 -6.84
C ASN A 715 -2.08 -19.83 -7.74
N GLU A 716 -1.54 -20.90 -7.16
CA GLU A 716 -1.18 -22.11 -7.90
C GLU A 716 -2.35 -23.09 -8.13
N GLY A 717 -3.55 -22.77 -7.63
CA GLY A 717 -4.73 -23.62 -7.65
C GLY A 717 -4.60 -24.87 -6.76
N LYS A 718 -3.61 -24.93 -5.86
CA LYS A 718 -3.37 -26.08 -4.97
C LYS A 718 -4.34 -26.06 -3.80
N SER A 719 -4.59 -27.22 -3.19
CA SER A 719 -5.34 -27.29 -1.93
C SER A 719 -4.81 -26.26 -0.93
N LEU A 720 -5.69 -25.59 -0.19
CA LEU A 720 -5.30 -24.57 0.78
C LEU A 720 -4.97 -25.24 2.12
N GLU A 721 -3.83 -24.86 2.71
CA GLU A 721 -3.43 -25.25 4.07
C GLU A 721 -2.74 -24.04 4.68
N TYR A 722 -3.00 -23.84 5.96
CA TYR A 722 -2.39 -22.78 6.75
C TYR A 722 -1.63 -23.44 7.89
N LYS A 723 -0.31 -23.52 7.76
CA LYS A 723 0.56 -24.21 8.73
C LYS A 723 1.47 -23.22 9.41
N LYS A 724 1.04 -22.71 10.55
CA LYS A 724 1.93 -21.99 11.46
C LYS A 724 2.80 -23.02 12.17
N LYS A 725 3.99 -23.27 11.64
CA LYS A 725 4.96 -24.14 12.33
C LYS A 725 5.45 -23.39 13.57
N SER A 726 4.93 -23.74 14.75
CA SER A 726 5.61 -23.41 16.01
C SER A 726 6.99 -24.06 15.96
N ARG A 727 8.01 -23.29 16.35
CA ARG A 727 9.43 -23.67 16.24
C ARG A 727 9.75 -25.09 16.67
#